data_AF-A0A7C6I8F6-F1
#
_entry.id   AF-A0A7C6I8F6-F1
#
_cell.length_a   1.000
_cell.length_b   1.000
_cell.length_c   1.000
_cell.angle_alpha   90.00
_cell.angle_beta   90.00
_cell.angle_gamma   90.00
#
_symmetry.space_group_name_H-M   'P 1'
#
loop_
_entity.id
_entity.type
_entity.pdbx_description
1 polymer ?
#
loop_
_entity_poly.entity_id
_entity_poly.type
_entity_poly.pdbx_seq_one_letter_code
_entity_poly.pdbx_strand_id
1 'polypeptide(L)'
;MNILSSRKRIGIQIQQMGPGYSAKIWPGAVDCAESRDVDLIIFPGQNLDSPYGFEYQNNVIYQMMTEKNIDALVLNTALIGNFVDFQTIKNFCYSIKNIPVVSVGTSIPGIPSIIINNKYGIREMVCHFVKEHQARRIAFVKGPENNWEAQERFAAYQEEMAAQNLPVYENLIVQGDFTWFKTPAAIDELLQKCGKLPDAIMFANDEMALQSTTYLQEKGFTQSNQIGISGFDDLDECHFTSPQLTSIRQPLYEMAWKAIETTLDMLDGKPVEKELILPTKMVVRTSCGCQIESINNVYRTVEKVNTIQYLSSEFNSMYDCVVFLLSPKHLNQREDTIKTVIQKLYSLSELTVIETHKQQQRIELMEFYKEVLKAEIGNNLKIKDWILILSAVSESLYTLNLSLEKEREIQLNLRFCTLLTNEISQITENSQNNRNNIVQNVLRDVLGYLSTIVQTVDLNEALYSYLPLLDIKTFFLFSYEKPWIHEKKTNWEIPESVNFISGMIGEVITNFNNRENKFSTLNLFPDNLINDSKRRTFLVYPLYFRETHYGMLTLELSKGTGFIIESLVLAISNVIKSIHLYRSKEKVEEKLRETLIKLEENNEKLSNLSITDELTGLYNRRGFMTLANQQNRLNLQMKKNALVIFLDIDGLKLINDGYGHDEGDWIIRMTAEVLRKTFRTMDIIARLGGDEFTVFTPNAGIEVLPVFQKRMEMHVLEINKEYGKPFKLSLSIGAVECSFEEDYDLDDYMKKADEELYKEKRRKKELRKKGNHETL
;
A
#
# COMPACT_ATOMS: atom_id res chain seq x y z
N MET A 1 -24.83 -18.33 -25.59
CA MET A 1 -23.96 -17.58 -26.50
C MET A 1 -23.36 -16.43 -25.69
N ASN A 2 -22.05 -16.47 -25.42
CA ASN A 2 -21.37 -15.49 -24.56
C ASN A 2 -21.32 -14.12 -25.25
N ILE A 3 -22.04 -13.15 -24.68
CA ILE A 3 -22.10 -11.74 -25.12
C ILE A 3 -20.75 -11.03 -24.91
N LEU A 4 -19.84 -11.61 -24.12
CA LEU A 4 -18.44 -11.18 -23.96
C LEU A 4 -17.57 -11.29 -25.23
N SER A 5 -18.07 -11.91 -26.32
CA SER A 5 -17.25 -12.26 -27.49
C SER A 5 -17.19 -11.23 -28.63
N SER A 6 -17.86 -10.07 -28.56
CA SER A 6 -17.91 -9.15 -29.72
C SER A 6 -17.20 -7.81 -29.56
N ARG A 7 -16.97 -7.30 -28.34
CA ARG A 7 -16.31 -5.99 -28.15
C ARG A 7 -14.80 -6.17 -28.01
N LYS A 8 -14.04 -5.39 -28.78
CA LYS A 8 -12.58 -5.35 -28.67
C LYS A 8 -12.16 -4.78 -27.31
N ARG A 9 -11.12 -5.37 -26.71
CA ARG A 9 -10.51 -4.96 -25.45
C ARG A 9 -9.11 -4.43 -25.72
N ILE A 10 -8.89 -3.14 -25.47
CA ILE A 10 -7.58 -2.51 -25.66
C ILE A 10 -6.90 -2.31 -24.31
N GLY A 11 -5.66 -2.75 -24.18
CA GLY A 11 -4.82 -2.48 -23.02
C GLY A 11 -4.10 -1.14 -23.17
N ILE A 12 -3.93 -0.40 -22.08
CA ILE A 12 -3.00 0.74 -22.02
C ILE A 12 -2.19 0.70 -20.74
N GLN A 13 -0.86 0.80 -20.87
CA GLN A 13 0.03 0.95 -19.73
C GLN A 13 0.20 2.44 -19.38
N ILE A 14 0.08 2.75 -18.09
CA ILE A 14 0.36 4.07 -17.50
C ILE A 14 1.12 3.89 -16.18
N GLN A 15 1.61 4.98 -15.59
CA GLN A 15 2.32 4.92 -14.31
C GLN A 15 1.38 5.07 -13.10
N GLN A 16 0.52 6.08 -13.15
CA GLN A 16 -0.41 6.41 -12.06
C GLN A 16 -1.64 7.12 -12.60
N MET A 17 -2.74 7.10 -11.85
CA MET A 17 -3.99 7.80 -12.20
C MET A 17 -4.01 9.23 -11.66
N GLY A 18 -3.24 9.51 -10.61
CA GLY A 18 -3.11 10.82 -9.99
C GLY A 18 -2.42 11.89 -10.87
N PRO A 19 -2.19 13.09 -10.31
CA PRO A 19 -1.61 14.24 -11.02
C PRO A 19 -0.25 13.95 -11.70
N GLY A 20 0.19 14.86 -12.57
CA GLY A 20 1.43 14.72 -13.35
C GLY A 20 1.23 14.18 -14.77
N TYR A 21 2.29 13.66 -15.38
CA TYR A 21 2.32 13.28 -16.81
C TYR A 21 1.23 12.27 -17.18
N SER A 22 1.06 11.22 -16.37
CA SER A 22 0.06 10.17 -16.63
C SER A 22 -1.38 10.72 -16.61
N ALA A 23 -1.67 11.74 -15.79
CA ALA A 23 -3.00 12.36 -15.71
C ALA A 23 -3.48 12.93 -17.04
N LYS A 24 -2.55 13.34 -17.91
CA LYS A 24 -2.84 13.95 -19.21
C LYS A 24 -2.95 12.96 -20.35
N ILE A 25 -2.46 11.73 -20.17
CA ILE A 25 -2.41 10.73 -21.23
C ILE A 25 -3.66 9.84 -21.23
N TRP A 26 -4.02 9.26 -20.09
CA TRP A 26 -5.15 8.31 -20.03
C TRP A 26 -6.51 8.91 -20.44
N PRO A 27 -6.83 10.20 -20.25
CA PRO A 27 -8.11 10.74 -20.71
C PRO A 27 -8.30 10.64 -22.22
N GLY A 28 -7.24 10.82 -23.00
CA GLY A 28 -7.28 10.66 -24.46
C GLY A 28 -7.60 9.24 -24.89
N ALA A 29 -7.05 8.25 -24.17
CA ALA A 29 -7.36 6.84 -24.41
C ALA A 29 -8.79 6.49 -24.01
N VAL A 30 -9.25 6.96 -22.84
CA VAL A 30 -10.62 6.75 -22.37
C VAL A 30 -11.62 7.33 -23.36
N ASP A 31 -11.49 8.60 -23.74
CA ASP A 31 -12.40 9.26 -24.68
C ASP A 31 -12.41 8.56 -26.05
N CYS A 32 -11.25 8.09 -26.51
CA CYS A 32 -11.16 7.35 -27.78
C CYS A 32 -11.91 6.02 -27.67
N ALA A 33 -11.68 5.28 -26.59
CA ALA A 33 -12.38 4.03 -26.32
C ALA A 33 -13.91 4.22 -26.21
N GLU A 34 -14.37 5.31 -25.56
CA GLU A 34 -15.80 5.67 -25.53
C GLU A 34 -16.34 5.91 -26.95
N SER A 35 -15.60 6.67 -27.77
CA SER A 35 -16.04 7.05 -29.12
C SER A 35 -16.07 5.89 -30.12
N ARG A 36 -15.23 4.88 -29.88
CA ARG A 36 -15.08 3.69 -30.75
C ARG A 36 -15.84 2.47 -30.22
N ASP A 37 -16.56 2.61 -29.11
CA ASP A 37 -17.26 1.54 -28.38
C ASP A 37 -16.38 0.30 -28.10
N VAL A 38 -15.18 0.54 -27.56
CA VAL A 38 -14.26 -0.53 -27.15
C VAL A 38 -14.01 -0.50 -25.64
N ASP A 39 -13.75 -1.66 -25.06
CA ASP A 39 -13.39 -1.76 -23.65
C ASP A 39 -11.91 -1.37 -23.48
N LEU A 40 -11.61 -0.63 -22.41
CA LEU A 40 -10.25 -0.21 -22.09
C LEU A 40 -9.79 -0.86 -20.79
N ILE A 41 -8.61 -1.46 -20.79
CA ILE A 41 -7.98 -2.01 -19.58
C ILE A 41 -6.70 -1.23 -19.33
N ILE A 42 -6.70 -0.46 -18.26
CA ILE A 42 -5.60 0.37 -17.81
C ILE A 42 -4.73 -0.44 -16.84
N PHE A 43 -3.43 -0.49 -17.12
CA PHE A 43 -2.41 -1.17 -16.32
C PHE A 43 -1.45 -0.14 -15.69
N PRO A 44 -1.68 0.26 -14.43
CA PRO A 44 -0.85 1.25 -13.72
C PRO A 44 0.45 0.61 -13.19
N GLY A 45 1.40 0.37 -14.09
CA GLY A 45 2.72 -0.18 -13.78
C GLY A 45 3.78 0.91 -13.76
N GLN A 46 4.82 0.71 -12.97
CA GLN A 46 5.89 1.68 -12.73
C GLN A 46 7.08 1.50 -13.70
N ASN A 47 8.10 2.36 -13.53
CA ASN A 47 9.33 2.28 -14.29
C ASN A 47 10.01 0.91 -14.21
N LEU A 48 10.62 0.48 -15.30
CA LEU A 48 11.54 -0.66 -15.31
C LEU A 48 12.77 -0.29 -14.46
N ASP A 49 13.22 -1.22 -13.62
CA ASP A 49 14.35 -1.04 -12.69
C ASP A 49 14.33 0.24 -11.84
N SER A 50 13.14 0.73 -11.48
CA SER A 50 13.02 1.91 -10.61
C SER A 50 13.88 1.80 -9.35
N PRO A 51 14.69 2.82 -9.01
CA PRO A 51 15.50 2.81 -7.79
C PRO A 51 14.65 3.01 -6.53
N TYR A 52 13.39 3.43 -6.65
CA TYR A 52 12.57 3.83 -5.52
C TYR A 52 11.78 2.67 -4.91
N GLY A 53 12.04 2.42 -3.63
CA GLY A 53 11.26 1.56 -2.75
C GLY A 53 10.73 0.27 -3.38
N PHE A 54 9.40 0.12 -3.35
CA PHE A 54 8.66 -1.05 -3.81
C PHE A 54 7.87 -0.78 -5.10
N GLU A 55 8.27 0.20 -5.91
CA GLU A 55 7.55 0.53 -7.16
C GLU A 55 7.48 -0.64 -8.13
N TYR A 56 8.54 -1.45 -8.21
CA TYR A 56 8.63 -2.65 -9.04
C TYR A 56 7.52 -3.68 -8.76
N GLN A 57 6.90 -3.64 -7.58
CA GLN A 57 5.80 -4.51 -7.24
C GLN A 57 4.54 -4.24 -8.07
N ASN A 58 4.37 -3.02 -8.58
CA ASN A 58 3.28 -2.72 -9.52
C ASN A 58 3.49 -3.44 -10.86
N ASN A 59 4.74 -3.70 -11.25
CA ASN A 59 5.09 -4.25 -12.56
C ASN A 59 4.71 -5.72 -12.72
N VAL A 60 4.28 -6.41 -11.65
CA VAL A 60 3.75 -7.78 -11.77
C VAL A 60 2.54 -7.86 -12.70
N ILE A 61 1.79 -6.76 -12.86
CA ILE A 61 0.64 -6.69 -13.78
C ILE A 61 1.05 -6.77 -15.25
N TYR A 62 2.33 -6.52 -15.59
CA TYR A 62 2.81 -6.64 -16.97
C TYR A 62 2.68 -8.06 -17.50
N GLN A 63 2.76 -9.08 -16.63
CA GLN A 63 2.51 -10.48 -17.02
C GLN A 63 1.05 -10.78 -17.34
N MET A 64 0.12 -9.87 -17.04
CA MET A 64 -1.31 -10.00 -17.35
C MET A 64 -1.69 -9.37 -18.70
N MET A 65 -0.75 -8.67 -19.35
CA MET A 65 -0.92 -8.12 -20.70
C MET A 65 -0.84 -9.24 -21.76
N THR A 66 -1.89 -10.06 -21.82
CA THR A 66 -1.95 -11.25 -22.67
C THR A 66 -3.18 -11.23 -23.58
N GLU A 67 -3.13 -12.01 -24.67
CA GLU A 67 -4.24 -12.23 -25.62
C GLU A 67 -5.54 -12.70 -24.96
N LYS A 68 -5.49 -13.24 -23.73
CA LYS A 68 -6.68 -13.64 -22.97
C LYS A 68 -7.45 -12.41 -22.45
N ASN A 69 -6.72 -11.36 -22.09
CA ASN A 69 -7.27 -10.18 -21.43
C ASN A 69 -7.51 -9.01 -22.38
N ILE A 70 -6.65 -8.87 -23.41
CA ILE A 70 -6.65 -7.74 -24.36
C ILE A 70 -6.37 -8.23 -25.77
N ASP A 71 -6.91 -7.52 -26.76
CA ASP A 71 -6.70 -7.79 -28.19
C ASP A 71 -5.50 -7.02 -28.74
N ALA A 72 -5.20 -5.83 -28.20
CA ALA A 72 -4.02 -5.03 -28.53
C ALA A 72 -3.59 -4.17 -27.33
N LEU A 73 -2.36 -3.64 -27.37
CA LEU A 73 -1.75 -2.90 -26.27
C LEU A 73 -1.14 -1.57 -26.72
N VAL A 74 -1.47 -0.50 -26.02
CA VAL A 74 -0.72 0.76 -26.03
C VAL A 74 0.30 0.72 -24.89
N LEU A 75 1.58 0.74 -25.22
CA LEU A 75 2.67 0.71 -24.26
C LEU A 75 3.34 2.09 -24.17
N ASN A 76 3.27 2.71 -23.00
CA ASN A 76 3.84 4.04 -22.80
C ASN A 76 5.33 3.95 -22.45
N THR A 77 6.14 3.77 -23.49
CA THR A 77 7.59 3.63 -23.37
C THR A 77 8.28 4.82 -22.69
N ALA A 78 7.71 6.03 -22.80
CA ALA A 78 8.20 7.21 -22.07
C ALA A 78 8.09 7.05 -20.54
N LEU A 79 7.05 6.36 -20.06
CA LEU A 79 6.78 6.20 -18.62
C LEU A 79 7.50 5.04 -17.97
N ILE A 80 7.90 4.03 -18.74
CA ILE A 80 8.58 2.84 -18.20
C ILE A 80 10.11 2.94 -18.30
N GLY A 81 10.61 3.89 -19.08
CA GLY A 81 12.00 3.98 -19.52
C GLY A 81 12.90 4.95 -18.74
N ASN A 82 12.49 5.49 -17.59
CA ASN A 82 13.28 6.55 -16.92
C ASN A 82 14.61 6.04 -16.34
N PHE A 83 14.70 4.76 -15.98
CA PHE A 83 15.87 4.20 -15.27
C PHE A 83 16.59 3.08 -16.02
N VAL A 84 16.20 2.83 -17.28
CA VAL A 84 16.77 1.78 -18.13
C VAL A 84 17.22 2.35 -19.47
N ASP A 85 18.12 1.64 -20.13
CA ASP A 85 18.57 2.02 -21.47
C ASP A 85 17.55 1.65 -22.57
N PHE A 86 17.76 2.21 -23.76
CA PHE A 86 16.92 1.94 -24.93
C PHE A 86 16.84 0.44 -25.27
N GLN A 87 17.93 -0.30 -25.08
CA GLN A 87 17.98 -1.73 -25.39
C GLN A 87 17.05 -2.54 -24.46
N THR A 88 16.97 -2.17 -23.19
CA THR A 88 16.09 -2.78 -22.20
C THR A 88 14.61 -2.49 -22.52
N ILE A 89 14.28 -1.25 -22.88
CA ILE A 89 12.91 -0.88 -23.31
C ILE A 89 12.51 -1.71 -24.54
N LYS A 90 13.40 -1.81 -25.53
CA LYS A 90 13.19 -2.59 -26.75
C LYS A 90 12.97 -4.08 -26.45
N ASN A 91 13.81 -4.66 -25.59
CA ASN A 91 13.68 -6.06 -25.18
C ASN A 91 12.35 -6.31 -24.46
N PHE A 92 11.93 -5.38 -23.60
CA PHE A 92 10.63 -5.47 -22.93
C PHE A 92 9.48 -5.42 -23.92
N CYS A 93 9.49 -4.49 -24.89
CA CYS A 93 8.46 -4.43 -25.94
C CYS A 93 8.37 -5.73 -26.75
N TYR A 94 9.50 -6.33 -27.13
CA TYR A 94 9.53 -7.60 -27.86
C TYR A 94 9.20 -8.84 -27.03
N SER A 95 9.24 -8.72 -25.70
CA SER A 95 8.86 -9.81 -24.80
C SER A 95 7.34 -10.06 -24.82
N ILE A 96 6.56 -9.05 -25.21
CA ILE A 96 5.11 -9.12 -25.36
C ILE A 96 4.81 -9.82 -26.68
N LYS A 97 4.23 -11.03 -26.59
CA LYS A 97 3.94 -11.89 -27.73
C LYS A 97 2.44 -11.94 -28.01
N ASN A 98 2.11 -12.23 -29.27
CA ASN A 98 0.77 -12.53 -29.78
C ASN A 98 -0.28 -11.40 -29.75
N ILE A 99 0.02 -10.24 -29.17
CA ILE A 99 -0.84 -9.06 -29.25
C ILE A 99 -0.14 -7.94 -30.03
N PRO A 100 -0.84 -7.20 -30.91
CA PRO A 100 -0.33 -5.99 -31.52
C PRO A 100 0.02 -4.95 -30.45
N VAL A 101 1.20 -4.34 -30.56
CA VAL A 101 1.68 -3.29 -29.64
C VAL A 101 1.83 -1.99 -30.43
N VAL A 102 1.43 -0.88 -29.81
CA VAL A 102 1.74 0.48 -30.24
C VAL A 102 2.56 1.14 -29.14
N SER A 103 3.72 1.69 -29.48
CA SER A 103 4.56 2.42 -28.56
C SER A 103 4.13 3.89 -28.49
N VAL A 104 4.13 4.48 -27.29
CA VAL A 104 3.95 5.93 -27.08
C VAL A 104 5.20 6.48 -26.41
N GLY A 105 5.80 7.52 -27.01
CA GLY A 105 6.97 8.23 -26.50
C GLY A 105 8.28 7.90 -27.23
N THR A 106 8.62 6.61 -27.36
CA THR A 106 9.89 6.15 -27.96
C THR A 106 9.65 5.42 -29.28
N SER A 107 10.48 5.70 -30.30
CA SER A 107 10.48 4.93 -31.55
C SER A 107 11.09 3.54 -31.33
N ILE A 108 10.31 2.48 -31.57
CA ILE A 108 10.75 1.09 -31.40
C ILE A 108 10.74 0.40 -32.76
N PRO A 109 11.90 -0.07 -33.28
CA PRO A 109 11.97 -0.70 -34.59
C PRO A 109 10.98 -1.88 -34.73
N GLY A 110 10.14 -1.82 -35.76
CA GLY A 110 9.15 -2.87 -36.06
C GLY A 110 7.84 -2.77 -35.27
N ILE A 111 7.70 -1.78 -34.38
CA ILE A 111 6.48 -1.49 -33.62
C ILE A 111 6.01 -0.08 -34.05
N PRO A 112 4.73 0.12 -34.44
CA PRO A 112 4.20 1.45 -34.69
C PRO A 112 4.37 2.35 -33.45
N SER A 113 4.95 3.53 -33.63
CA SER A 113 5.30 4.44 -32.55
C SER A 113 4.66 5.81 -32.73
N ILE A 114 3.98 6.29 -31.69
CA ILE A 114 3.49 7.67 -31.58
C ILE A 114 4.52 8.46 -30.78
N ILE A 115 5.22 9.39 -31.43
CA ILE A 115 6.32 10.16 -30.85
C ILE A 115 6.10 11.66 -31.03
N ILE A 116 6.91 12.45 -30.34
CA ILE A 116 6.87 13.92 -30.43
C ILE A 116 8.13 14.47 -31.07
N ASN A 117 8.02 15.66 -31.65
CA ASN A 117 9.19 16.41 -32.09
C ASN A 117 9.84 17.16 -30.90
N ASN A 118 10.67 16.44 -30.13
CA ASN A 118 11.44 17.00 -29.01
C ASN A 118 12.28 18.22 -29.44
N LYS A 119 12.94 18.07 -30.59
CA LYS A 119 13.90 19.04 -31.11
C LYS A 119 13.26 20.41 -31.37
N TYR A 120 12.10 20.43 -32.01
CA TYR A 120 11.39 21.66 -32.33
C TYR A 120 11.06 22.48 -31.07
N GLY A 121 10.52 21.84 -30.03
CA GLY A 121 10.14 22.51 -28.79
C GLY A 121 11.34 23.12 -28.06
N ILE A 122 12.45 22.38 -27.94
CA ILE A 122 13.68 22.89 -27.32
C ILE A 122 14.26 24.07 -28.10
N ARG A 123 14.26 23.97 -29.45
CA ARG A 123 14.74 25.05 -30.31
C ARG A 123 13.96 26.34 -30.12
N GLU A 124 12.63 26.25 -30.12
CA GLU A 124 11.75 27.41 -29.89
C GLU A 124 12.00 28.06 -28.52
N MET A 125 12.20 27.25 -27.47
CA MET A 125 12.46 27.75 -26.11
C MET A 125 13.81 28.45 -25.98
N VAL A 126 14.88 27.88 -26.54
CA VAL A 126 16.21 28.53 -26.56
C VAL A 126 16.13 29.82 -27.39
N CYS A 127 15.50 29.78 -28.57
CA CYS A 127 15.25 30.96 -29.39
C CYS A 127 14.51 32.06 -28.62
N HIS A 128 13.49 31.71 -27.83
CA HIS A 128 12.74 32.65 -26.99
C HIS A 128 13.63 33.32 -25.95
N PHE A 129 14.42 32.54 -25.20
CA PHE A 129 15.36 33.11 -24.22
C PHE A 129 16.39 34.04 -24.86
N VAL A 130 16.95 33.66 -26.02
CA VAL A 130 17.96 34.47 -26.70
C VAL A 130 17.38 35.75 -27.29
N LYS A 131 16.21 35.68 -27.95
CA LYS A 131 15.64 36.80 -28.70
C LYS A 131 14.87 37.77 -27.82
N GLU A 132 14.02 37.25 -26.92
CA GLU A 132 13.12 38.07 -26.11
C GLU A 132 13.79 38.53 -24.81
N HIS A 133 14.60 37.66 -24.20
CA HIS A 133 15.23 37.93 -22.89
C HIS A 133 16.72 38.28 -23.00
N GLN A 134 17.27 38.29 -24.21
CA GLN A 134 18.70 38.53 -24.47
C GLN A 134 19.62 37.58 -23.68
N ALA A 135 19.12 36.41 -23.30
CA ALA A 135 19.85 35.43 -22.51
C ALA A 135 21.06 34.90 -23.29
N ARG A 136 22.20 34.82 -22.61
CA ARG A 136 23.47 34.30 -23.14
C ARG A 136 23.98 33.11 -22.34
N ARG A 137 23.62 33.01 -21.06
CA ARG A 137 23.97 31.94 -20.12
C ARG A 137 22.72 31.16 -19.75
N ILE A 138 22.36 30.20 -20.59
CA ILE A 138 21.19 29.35 -20.35
C ILE A 138 21.69 28.05 -19.72
N ALA A 139 21.31 27.78 -18.48
CA ALA A 139 21.58 26.52 -17.80
C ALA A 139 20.58 25.44 -18.23
N PHE A 140 20.99 24.17 -18.14
CA PHE A 140 20.12 23.04 -18.46
C PHE A 140 20.18 21.96 -17.38
N VAL A 141 19.03 21.63 -16.81
CA VAL A 141 18.87 20.52 -15.86
C VAL A 141 18.31 19.32 -16.62
N LYS A 142 19.17 18.31 -16.83
CA LYS A 142 18.86 17.11 -17.60
C LYS A 142 17.88 16.19 -16.86
N GLY A 143 17.26 15.25 -17.58
CA GLY A 143 16.64 14.06 -16.99
C GLY A 143 17.67 12.95 -16.74
N PRO A 144 17.27 11.74 -16.33
CA PRO A 144 18.15 10.62 -15.96
C PRO A 144 19.24 10.30 -17.00
N GLU A 145 20.42 9.87 -16.55
CA GLU A 145 21.62 9.72 -17.39
C GLU A 145 21.45 8.73 -18.56
N ASN A 146 20.77 7.62 -18.31
CA ASN A 146 20.53 6.55 -19.30
C ASN A 146 19.22 6.71 -20.08
N ASN A 147 18.46 7.78 -19.83
CA ASN A 147 17.16 7.97 -20.46
C ASN A 147 17.32 8.60 -21.86
N TRP A 148 16.75 7.93 -22.86
CA TRP A 148 16.78 8.34 -24.26
C TRP A 148 16.21 9.75 -24.48
N GLU A 149 15.04 10.06 -23.90
CA GLU A 149 14.40 11.37 -24.10
C GLU A 149 15.20 12.51 -23.47
N ALA A 150 15.77 12.27 -22.29
CA ALA A 150 16.65 13.22 -21.63
C ALA A 150 17.88 13.54 -22.50
N GLN A 151 18.45 12.53 -23.15
CA GLN A 151 19.58 12.69 -24.07
C GLN A 151 19.18 13.45 -25.32
N GLU A 152 18.03 13.14 -25.94
CA GLU A 152 17.52 13.87 -27.11
C GLU A 152 17.23 15.35 -26.80
N ARG A 153 16.57 15.64 -25.68
CA ARG A 153 16.26 17.02 -25.26
C ARG A 153 17.54 17.81 -25.00
N PHE A 154 18.54 17.19 -24.37
CA PHE A 154 19.84 17.84 -24.14
C PHE A 154 20.63 18.06 -25.45
N ALA A 155 20.65 17.07 -26.35
CA ALA A 155 21.28 17.22 -27.66
C ALA A 155 20.64 18.34 -28.47
N ALA A 156 19.31 18.45 -28.47
CA ALA A 156 18.59 19.53 -29.12
C ALA A 156 18.95 20.92 -28.54
N TYR A 157 19.15 21.01 -27.22
CA TYR A 157 19.62 22.22 -26.56
C TYR A 157 21.04 22.58 -27.01
N GLN A 158 21.96 21.62 -27.04
CA GLN A 158 23.35 21.84 -27.47
C GLN A 158 23.41 22.32 -28.93
N GLU A 159 22.65 21.67 -29.81
CA GLU A 159 22.56 22.06 -31.22
C GLU A 159 22.02 23.48 -31.40
N GLU A 160 20.99 23.87 -30.65
CA GLU A 160 20.41 25.21 -30.78
C GLU A 160 21.32 26.28 -30.17
N MET A 161 21.97 26.00 -29.03
CA MET A 161 23.00 26.90 -28.49
C MET A 161 24.10 27.17 -29.52
N ALA A 162 24.57 26.12 -30.20
CA ALA A 162 25.55 26.26 -31.29
C ALA A 162 24.99 27.07 -32.48
N ALA A 163 23.73 26.82 -32.88
CA ALA A 163 23.07 27.58 -33.95
C ALA A 163 22.91 29.08 -33.63
N GLN A 164 22.72 29.42 -32.36
CA GLN A 164 22.66 30.80 -31.85
C GLN A 164 24.06 31.41 -31.59
N ASN A 165 25.15 30.70 -31.92
CA ASN A 165 26.53 31.07 -31.63
C ASN A 165 26.79 31.32 -30.13
N LEU A 166 26.16 30.53 -29.25
CA LEU A 166 26.35 30.57 -27.81
C LEU A 166 27.12 29.35 -27.31
N PRO A 167 28.09 29.53 -26.38
CA PRO A 167 28.79 28.41 -25.78
C PRO A 167 27.88 27.65 -24.79
N VAL A 168 28.01 26.33 -24.80
CA VAL A 168 27.47 25.47 -23.74
C VAL A 168 28.51 25.39 -22.62
N TYR A 169 28.17 25.88 -21.44
CA TYR A 169 29.07 25.88 -20.28
C TYR A 169 28.84 24.63 -19.44
N GLU A 170 29.87 23.79 -19.27
CA GLU A 170 29.78 22.56 -18.48
C GLU A 170 29.32 22.81 -17.04
N ASN A 171 29.72 23.95 -16.46
CA ASN A 171 29.32 24.34 -15.10
C ASN A 171 27.88 24.90 -14.99
N LEU A 172 27.13 24.94 -16.10
CA LEU A 172 25.70 25.24 -16.15
C LEU A 172 24.83 24.02 -16.51
N ILE A 173 25.45 22.84 -16.63
CA ILE A 173 24.76 21.58 -16.91
C ILE A 173 24.72 20.77 -15.62
N VAL A 174 23.52 20.38 -15.19
CA VAL A 174 23.34 19.52 -14.01
C VAL A 174 22.44 18.33 -14.33
N GLN A 175 22.73 17.22 -13.68
CA GLN A 175 22.02 15.97 -13.83
C GLN A 175 20.80 15.94 -12.90
N GLY A 176 19.60 15.76 -13.47
CA GLY A 176 18.37 15.48 -12.75
C GLY A 176 17.88 14.05 -13.00
N ASP A 177 16.69 13.72 -12.48
CA ASP A 177 16.07 12.40 -12.64
C ASP A 177 14.57 12.45 -12.96
N PHE A 178 14.09 13.59 -13.46
CA PHE A 178 12.68 13.91 -13.68
C PHE A 178 11.81 14.01 -12.41
N THR A 179 12.36 13.80 -11.21
CA THR A 179 11.58 13.83 -9.97
C THR A 179 11.75 15.13 -9.19
N TRP A 180 10.71 15.53 -8.47
CA TRP A 180 10.75 16.64 -7.53
C TRP A 180 11.79 16.42 -6.40
N PHE A 181 11.99 15.17 -5.96
CA PHE A 181 12.79 14.84 -4.78
C PHE A 181 14.27 15.22 -4.92
N LYS A 182 14.89 14.98 -6.09
CA LYS A 182 16.30 15.32 -6.32
C LYS A 182 16.51 16.74 -6.84
N THR A 183 15.45 17.46 -7.16
CA THR A 183 15.55 18.82 -7.71
C THR A 183 16.31 19.78 -6.79
N PRO A 184 16.05 19.87 -5.47
CA PRO A 184 16.81 20.78 -4.59
C PRO A 184 18.33 20.56 -4.64
N ALA A 185 18.77 19.29 -4.65
CA ALA A 185 20.18 18.94 -4.73
C ALA A 185 20.81 19.36 -6.07
N ALA A 186 20.10 19.16 -7.18
CA ALA A 186 20.55 19.61 -8.50
C ALA A 186 20.67 21.14 -8.58
N ILE A 187 19.76 21.88 -7.95
CA ILE A 187 19.82 23.35 -7.91
C ILE A 187 20.97 23.85 -7.01
N ASP A 188 21.17 23.25 -5.84
CA ASP A 188 22.31 23.58 -4.99
C ASP A 188 23.63 23.31 -5.72
N GLU A 189 23.75 22.20 -6.45
CA GLU A 189 24.90 21.90 -7.30
C GLU A 189 25.10 22.96 -8.40
N LEU A 190 24.02 23.34 -9.10
CA LEU A 190 24.08 24.38 -10.15
C LEU A 190 24.58 25.71 -9.57
N LEU A 191 24.02 26.16 -8.46
CA LEU A 191 24.36 27.43 -7.82
C LEU A 191 25.81 27.44 -7.29
N GLN A 192 26.31 26.30 -6.81
CA GLN A 192 27.72 26.16 -6.40
C GLN A 192 28.69 26.21 -7.58
N LYS A 193 28.34 25.57 -8.70
CA LYS A 193 29.20 25.46 -9.89
C LYS A 193 29.17 26.68 -10.80
N CYS A 194 28.05 27.40 -10.88
CA CYS A 194 27.84 28.38 -11.93
C CYS A 194 28.80 29.59 -11.84
N GLY A 195 29.24 29.94 -10.62
CA GLY A 195 30.10 31.09 -10.29
C GLY A 195 29.43 32.45 -10.51
N LYS A 196 28.73 32.60 -11.64
CA LYS A 196 27.79 33.68 -11.98
C LYS A 196 26.45 33.05 -12.35
N LEU A 197 25.36 33.60 -11.81
CA LEU A 197 24.00 33.13 -12.07
C LEU A 197 23.72 33.03 -13.59
N PRO A 198 22.99 32.00 -14.03
CA PRO A 198 22.51 31.92 -15.40
C PRO A 198 21.40 32.96 -15.64
N ASP A 199 21.24 33.38 -16.90
CA ASP A 199 20.15 34.26 -17.31
C ASP A 199 18.81 33.49 -17.36
N ALA A 200 18.88 32.19 -17.66
CA ALA A 200 17.74 31.28 -17.65
C ALA A 200 18.14 29.85 -17.28
N ILE A 201 17.21 29.07 -16.74
CA ILE A 201 17.34 27.65 -16.46
C ILE A 201 16.24 26.90 -17.22
N MET A 202 16.65 26.00 -18.10
CA MET A 202 15.77 25.06 -18.79
C MET A 202 15.79 23.72 -18.06
N PHE A 203 14.61 23.19 -17.75
CA PHE A 203 14.47 21.86 -17.16
C PHE A 203 13.96 20.89 -18.21
N ALA A 204 14.45 19.65 -18.13
CA ALA A 204 14.02 18.61 -19.04
C ALA A 204 12.56 18.15 -18.80
N ASN A 205 11.93 18.50 -17.67
CA ASN A 205 10.49 18.33 -17.44
C ASN A 205 9.93 19.40 -16.48
N ASP A 206 8.60 19.51 -16.41
CA ASP A 206 7.91 20.48 -15.57
C ASP A 206 7.99 20.18 -14.09
N GLU A 207 8.02 18.92 -13.69
CA GLU A 207 8.06 18.55 -12.27
C GLU A 207 9.28 19.14 -11.57
N MET A 208 10.47 19.01 -12.19
CA MET A 208 11.69 19.64 -11.67
C MET A 208 11.63 21.17 -11.76
N ALA A 209 11.04 21.73 -12.83
CA ALA A 209 10.93 23.18 -12.99
C ALA A 209 10.03 23.85 -11.94
N LEU A 210 8.88 23.23 -11.65
CA LEU A 210 7.93 23.68 -10.63
C LEU A 210 8.58 23.65 -9.25
N GLN A 211 9.20 22.51 -8.89
CA GLN A 211 9.90 22.37 -7.61
C GLN A 211 11.07 23.36 -7.49
N SER A 212 11.81 23.60 -8.58
CA SER A 212 12.89 24.58 -8.58
C SER A 212 12.38 26.00 -8.37
N THR A 213 11.18 26.34 -8.88
CA THR A 213 10.60 27.68 -8.71
C THR A 213 10.35 27.95 -7.24
N THR A 214 9.72 27.02 -6.53
CA THR A 214 9.50 27.11 -5.07
C THR A 214 10.83 27.16 -4.31
N TYR A 215 11.77 26.28 -4.65
CA TYR A 215 13.04 26.17 -3.93
C TYR A 215 13.93 27.42 -4.08
N LEU A 216 13.99 28.01 -5.28
CA LEU A 216 14.74 29.25 -5.51
C LEU A 216 14.14 30.43 -4.75
N GLN A 217 12.81 30.51 -4.64
CA GLN A 217 12.13 31.53 -3.84
C GLN A 217 12.50 31.40 -2.35
N GLU A 218 12.51 30.18 -1.80
CA GLU A 218 12.93 29.92 -0.42
C GLU A 218 14.40 30.33 -0.15
N LYS A 219 15.27 30.20 -1.16
CA LYS A 219 16.67 30.66 -1.10
C LYS A 219 16.83 32.17 -1.28
N GLY A 220 15.73 32.92 -1.40
CA GLY A 220 15.72 34.38 -1.53
C GLY A 220 15.90 34.90 -2.96
N PHE A 221 15.86 34.03 -3.97
CA PHE A 221 15.80 34.46 -5.37
C PHE A 221 14.35 34.84 -5.69
N THR A 222 14.02 36.13 -5.61
CA THR A 222 12.73 36.64 -6.04
C THR A 222 12.77 36.93 -7.54
N GLN A 223 11.72 36.51 -8.26
CA GLN A 223 11.62 36.55 -9.72
C GLN A 223 11.41 37.96 -10.30
N SER A 224 11.73 39.01 -9.54
CA SER A 224 11.95 40.34 -10.08
C SER A 224 13.22 40.33 -10.93
N ASN A 225 13.10 39.85 -12.18
CA ASN A 225 14.06 39.93 -13.28
C ASN A 225 15.43 39.22 -13.13
N GLN A 226 15.59 38.21 -12.26
CA GLN A 226 16.92 37.60 -12.03
C GLN A 226 17.23 36.35 -12.88
N ILE A 227 16.30 35.39 -13.03
CA ILE A 227 16.53 34.15 -13.79
C ILE A 227 15.21 33.69 -14.42
N GLY A 228 15.19 33.47 -15.74
CA GLY A 228 14.05 32.86 -16.45
C GLY A 228 13.99 31.34 -16.22
N ILE A 229 12.82 30.79 -15.94
CA ILE A 229 12.64 29.33 -15.71
C ILE A 229 11.70 28.78 -16.77
N SER A 230 12.04 27.62 -17.35
CA SER A 230 11.15 26.86 -18.22
C SER A 230 11.20 25.36 -17.98
N GLY A 231 10.09 24.68 -18.24
CA GLY A 231 9.99 23.22 -18.21
C GLY A 231 9.62 22.60 -19.55
N PHE A 232 9.16 21.35 -19.49
CA PHE A 232 8.73 20.53 -20.61
C PHE A 232 7.55 19.67 -20.13
N ASP A 233 6.56 19.42 -20.98
CA ASP A 233 5.31 18.64 -20.79
C ASP A 233 4.03 19.51 -20.78
N ASP A 234 4.12 20.74 -20.27
CA ASP A 234 3.02 21.65 -19.94
C ASP A 234 1.96 21.02 -19.02
N LEU A 235 2.38 20.58 -17.84
CA LEU A 235 1.52 20.03 -16.77
C LEU A 235 0.43 21.04 -16.32
N ASP A 236 -0.64 20.56 -15.67
CA ASP A 236 -1.76 21.45 -15.32
C ASP A 236 -1.33 22.45 -14.24
N GLU A 237 -0.52 21.96 -13.30
CA GLU A 237 0.16 22.67 -12.22
C GLU A 237 0.90 23.93 -12.71
N CYS A 238 1.41 23.95 -13.94
CA CYS A 238 2.08 25.11 -14.54
C CYS A 238 1.23 26.38 -14.60
N HIS A 239 -0.11 26.25 -14.59
CA HIS A 239 -1.03 27.39 -14.64
C HIS A 239 -1.29 27.99 -13.26
N PHE A 240 -1.00 27.25 -12.18
CA PHE A 240 -1.44 27.58 -10.84
C PHE A 240 -0.29 28.04 -9.93
N THR A 241 0.95 27.96 -10.40
CA THR A 241 2.11 28.52 -9.68
C THR A 241 2.21 30.03 -9.85
N SER A 242 2.84 30.69 -8.88
CA SER A 242 3.23 32.09 -8.98
C SER A 242 4.76 32.22 -8.93
N PRO A 243 5.42 32.59 -10.05
CA PRO A 243 4.84 32.79 -11.37
C PRO A 243 4.43 31.48 -12.06
N GLN A 244 3.61 31.63 -13.09
CA GLN A 244 3.13 30.51 -13.91
C GLN A 244 4.28 30.02 -14.80
N LEU A 245 4.47 28.70 -14.85
CA LEU A 245 5.61 28.09 -15.52
C LEU A 245 5.47 28.14 -17.06
N THR A 246 6.40 28.78 -17.74
CA THR A 246 6.64 28.67 -19.19
C THR A 246 7.12 27.26 -19.51
N SER A 247 6.51 26.58 -20.48
CA SER A 247 6.81 25.16 -20.74
C SER A 247 6.63 24.79 -22.22
N ILE A 248 7.14 23.61 -22.61
CA ILE A 248 6.92 23.01 -23.92
C ILE A 248 5.80 21.99 -23.81
N ARG A 249 4.63 22.31 -24.37
CA ARG A 249 3.46 21.43 -24.37
C ARG A 249 3.67 20.25 -25.30
N GLN A 250 3.45 19.06 -24.73
CA GLN A 250 3.24 17.84 -25.49
C GLN A 250 1.74 17.61 -25.74
N PRO A 251 1.37 17.07 -26.91
CA PRO A 251 -0.03 16.71 -27.21
C PRO A 251 -0.42 15.36 -26.59
N LEU A 252 -0.21 15.16 -25.27
CA LEU A 252 -0.36 13.86 -24.59
C LEU A 252 -1.74 13.21 -24.76
N TYR A 253 -2.80 14.01 -24.70
CA TYR A 253 -4.17 13.55 -24.96
C TYR A 253 -4.30 12.98 -26.38
N GLU A 254 -3.76 13.70 -27.37
CA GLU A 254 -3.84 13.30 -28.79
C GLU A 254 -2.94 12.09 -29.05
N MET A 255 -1.78 11.99 -28.37
CA MET A 255 -0.90 10.81 -28.44
C MET A 255 -1.64 9.55 -28.01
N ALA A 256 -2.32 9.58 -26.87
CA ALA A 256 -3.11 8.45 -26.39
C ALA A 256 -4.29 8.13 -27.32
N TRP A 257 -5.00 9.16 -27.79
CA TRP A 257 -6.09 8.99 -28.75
C TRP A 257 -5.62 8.28 -30.01
N LYS A 258 -4.53 8.77 -30.62
CA LYS A 258 -3.94 8.22 -31.84
C LYS A 258 -3.38 6.81 -31.63
N ALA A 259 -2.84 6.53 -30.45
CA ALA A 259 -2.37 5.19 -30.11
C ALA A 259 -3.54 4.19 -30.10
N ILE A 260 -4.68 4.53 -29.47
CA ILE A 260 -5.88 3.68 -29.51
C ILE A 260 -6.39 3.52 -30.94
N GLU A 261 -6.50 4.60 -31.74
CA GLU A 261 -6.89 4.49 -33.15
C GLU A 261 -5.97 3.54 -33.94
N THR A 262 -4.67 3.68 -33.73
CA THR A 262 -3.66 2.84 -34.39
C THR A 262 -3.83 1.36 -34.01
N THR A 263 -4.07 1.05 -32.72
CA THR A 263 -4.34 -0.34 -32.31
C THR A 263 -5.59 -0.90 -32.99
N LEU A 264 -6.65 -0.11 -33.13
CA LEU A 264 -7.89 -0.53 -33.79
C LEU A 264 -7.70 -0.76 -35.29
N ASP A 265 -6.95 0.12 -35.94
CA ASP A 265 -6.61 -0.01 -37.36
C ASP A 265 -5.74 -1.24 -37.62
N MET A 266 -4.77 -1.56 -36.73
CA MET A 266 -4.01 -2.81 -36.78
C MET A 266 -4.91 -4.04 -36.64
N LEU A 267 -5.85 -4.02 -35.69
CA LEU A 267 -6.80 -5.12 -35.48
C LEU A 267 -7.77 -5.29 -36.67
N ASP A 268 -8.07 -4.21 -37.39
CA ASP A 268 -8.85 -4.25 -38.63
C ASP A 268 -8.03 -4.64 -39.87
N GLY A 269 -6.71 -4.88 -39.71
CA GLY A 269 -5.80 -5.19 -40.82
C GLY A 269 -5.51 -4.02 -41.75
N LYS A 270 -5.75 -2.78 -41.30
CA LYS A 270 -5.44 -1.57 -42.08
C LYS A 270 -3.94 -1.25 -41.98
N PRO A 271 -3.35 -0.65 -43.03
CA PRO A 271 -1.96 -0.18 -42.96
C PRO A 271 -1.86 0.97 -41.94
N VAL A 272 -0.81 0.93 -41.12
CA VAL A 272 -0.49 1.98 -40.14
C VAL A 272 0.91 2.54 -40.38
N GLU A 273 1.10 3.81 -40.04
CA GLU A 273 2.41 4.45 -40.10
C GLU A 273 3.37 3.83 -39.07
N LYS A 274 4.64 3.68 -39.45
CA LYS A 274 5.67 3.17 -38.53
C LYS A 274 5.96 4.16 -37.41
N GLU A 275 6.02 5.44 -37.75
CA GLU A 275 6.25 6.53 -36.80
C GLU A 275 5.27 7.66 -37.13
N LEU A 276 4.40 7.98 -36.19
CA LEU A 276 3.57 9.18 -36.24
C LEU A 276 4.19 10.23 -35.33
N ILE A 277 4.68 11.33 -35.92
CA ILE A 277 5.33 12.42 -35.20
C ILE A 277 4.32 13.55 -34.96
N LEU A 278 4.04 13.84 -33.70
CA LEU A 278 3.17 14.94 -33.31
C LEU A 278 3.98 16.20 -32.92
N PRO A 279 3.49 17.40 -33.27
CA PRO A 279 4.22 18.64 -32.99
C PRO A 279 4.16 19.01 -31.50
N THR A 280 5.28 19.50 -30.97
CA THR A 280 5.33 20.18 -29.66
C THR A 280 5.02 21.66 -29.83
N LYS A 281 4.51 22.31 -28.76
CA LYS A 281 4.19 23.74 -28.78
C LYS A 281 4.76 24.44 -27.56
N MET A 282 5.56 25.49 -27.77
CA MET A 282 5.98 26.36 -26.67
C MET A 282 4.78 27.13 -26.11
N VAL A 283 4.65 27.16 -24.78
CA VAL A 283 3.62 27.88 -24.04
C VAL A 283 4.31 28.87 -23.12
N VAL A 284 4.30 30.15 -23.52
CA VAL A 284 4.92 31.22 -22.77
C VAL A 284 4.00 31.71 -21.66
N ARG A 285 4.55 31.82 -20.46
CA ARG A 285 3.90 32.36 -19.25
C ARG A 285 4.86 33.33 -18.55
N THR A 286 4.71 33.50 -17.23
CA THR A 286 5.44 34.53 -16.49
C THR A 286 6.79 34.07 -15.95
N SER A 287 7.05 32.76 -15.82
CA SER A 287 8.30 32.27 -15.23
C SER A 287 9.54 32.52 -16.11
N CYS A 288 9.39 32.70 -17.42
CA CYS A 288 10.51 33.10 -18.27
C CYS A 288 10.90 34.57 -18.11
N GLY A 289 10.08 35.38 -17.41
CA GLY A 289 10.26 36.83 -17.27
C GLY A 289 9.37 37.66 -18.18
N CYS A 290 8.61 37.05 -19.11
CA CYS A 290 7.65 37.79 -19.91
C CYS A 290 6.52 38.33 -19.03
N GLN A 291 6.29 39.64 -19.08
CA GLN A 291 5.09 40.24 -18.48
C GLN A 291 3.90 39.90 -19.37
N ILE A 292 2.91 39.18 -18.80
CA ILE A 292 1.65 38.69 -19.41
C ILE A 292 1.62 38.90 -20.93
N GLU A 293 2.24 37.94 -21.61
CA GLU A 293 2.32 37.81 -23.06
C GLU A 293 0.99 37.28 -23.67
N SER A 294 -0.10 37.21 -22.87
CA SER A 294 -1.43 36.86 -23.38
C SER A 294 -1.98 37.92 -24.32
N ILE A 295 -1.43 39.14 -24.29
CA ILE A 295 -1.73 40.22 -25.24
C ILE A 295 -0.83 40.09 -26.48
N ASN A 296 0.46 39.75 -26.33
CA ASN A 296 1.42 39.71 -27.45
C ASN A 296 1.37 38.43 -28.31
N ASN A 297 0.95 37.29 -27.76
CA ASN A 297 0.79 36.04 -28.54
C ASN A 297 -0.42 36.09 -29.49
N VAL A 298 -1.38 36.96 -29.19
CA VAL A 298 -2.52 37.29 -30.06
C VAL A 298 -1.99 38.07 -31.27
N TYR A 299 -1.27 39.17 -31.00
CA TYR A 299 -0.58 39.98 -32.02
C TYR A 299 0.29 39.16 -32.98
N ARG A 300 1.08 38.20 -32.48
CA ARG A 300 1.97 37.36 -33.32
C ARG A 300 1.23 36.30 -34.15
N THR A 301 0.07 35.84 -33.69
CA THR A 301 -0.74 34.85 -34.43
C THR A 301 -1.43 35.51 -35.61
N VAL A 302 -1.81 36.79 -35.50
CA VAL A 302 -2.46 37.54 -36.57
C VAL A 302 -1.51 38.20 -37.57
N GLU A 303 -0.24 38.45 -37.22
CA GLU A 303 0.77 38.78 -38.24
C GLU A 303 0.85 37.71 -39.34
N LYS A 304 0.52 36.44 -39.03
CA LYS A 304 0.43 35.35 -40.01
C LYS A 304 -0.90 35.29 -40.79
N VAL A 305 -1.95 35.97 -40.33
CA VAL A 305 -3.31 35.93 -40.93
C VAL A 305 -3.54 37.10 -41.90
N ASN A 306 -2.59 38.04 -42.01
CA ASN A 306 -2.64 39.20 -42.92
C ASN A 306 -2.59 38.87 -44.45
N THR A 307 -2.89 37.64 -44.87
CA THR A 307 -2.83 37.23 -46.30
C THR A 307 -4.18 36.87 -46.94
N ILE A 308 -5.31 37.42 -46.46
CA ILE A 308 -6.61 37.23 -47.13
C ILE A 308 -7.25 38.59 -47.46
N GLN A 309 -7.42 38.86 -48.75
CA GLN A 309 -7.99 40.09 -49.31
C GLN A 309 -9.53 40.05 -49.42
N TYR A 310 -10.14 41.18 -49.03
CA TYR A 310 -11.40 41.81 -49.48
C TYR A 310 -12.80 41.20 -49.17
N LEU A 311 -13.43 41.80 -48.14
CA LEU A 311 -14.71 42.57 -48.06
C LEU A 311 -16.07 41.95 -48.50
N SER A 312 -17.06 42.17 -47.63
CA SER A 312 -18.46 41.65 -47.52
C SER A 312 -18.67 40.43 -46.59
N SER A 313 -17.57 39.88 -46.08
CA SER A 313 -17.47 38.62 -45.32
C SER A 313 -17.18 38.79 -43.83
N GLU A 314 -17.34 39.97 -43.23
CA GLU A 314 -16.74 40.35 -41.93
C GLU A 314 -17.21 39.50 -40.73
N PHE A 315 -18.49 39.11 -40.66
CA PHE A 315 -19.00 38.20 -39.62
C PHE A 315 -18.52 36.75 -39.82
N ASN A 316 -18.64 36.25 -41.06
CA ASN A 316 -18.24 34.88 -41.40
C ASN A 316 -16.74 34.70 -41.30
N SER A 317 -15.93 35.69 -41.66
CA SER A 317 -14.47 35.67 -41.52
C SER A 317 -14.04 35.67 -40.06
N MET A 318 -14.76 36.38 -39.18
CA MET A 318 -14.51 36.37 -37.74
C MET A 318 -14.85 35.00 -37.14
N TYR A 319 -16.00 34.48 -37.54
CA TYR A 319 -16.45 33.15 -37.18
C TYR A 319 -15.49 32.06 -37.68
N ASP A 320 -15.08 32.09 -38.94
CA ASP A 320 -14.13 31.16 -39.56
C ASP A 320 -12.75 31.22 -38.90
N CYS A 321 -12.31 32.41 -38.46
CA CYS A 321 -11.05 32.58 -37.73
C CYS A 321 -11.12 31.98 -36.31
N VAL A 322 -12.23 32.19 -35.60
CA VAL A 322 -12.50 31.55 -34.30
C VAL A 322 -12.63 30.03 -34.44
N VAL A 323 -13.29 29.57 -35.51
CA VAL A 323 -13.41 28.14 -35.88
C VAL A 323 -12.05 27.53 -36.20
N PHE A 324 -11.17 28.24 -36.88
CA PHE A 324 -9.82 27.77 -37.18
C PHE A 324 -8.93 27.65 -35.93
N LEU A 325 -9.10 28.55 -34.96
CA LEU A 325 -8.31 28.59 -33.72
C LEU A 325 -8.77 27.56 -32.68
N LEU A 326 -10.01 27.10 -32.75
CA LEU A 326 -10.57 26.06 -31.88
C LEU A 326 -10.42 24.68 -32.52
N SER A 327 -10.21 23.64 -31.71
CA SER A 327 -10.11 22.27 -32.26
C SER A 327 -11.45 21.84 -32.88
N PRO A 328 -11.47 21.11 -34.02
CA PRO A 328 -12.70 20.70 -34.71
C PRO A 328 -13.68 19.91 -33.83
N LYS A 329 -13.18 19.24 -32.79
CA LYS A 329 -13.97 18.39 -31.89
C LYS A 329 -14.79 19.21 -30.88
N HIS A 330 -14.35 20.43 -30.54
CA HIS A 330 -15.05 21.34 -29.62
C HIS A 330 -16.07 22.24 -30.32
N LEU A 331 -16.04 22.32 -31.66
CA LEU A 331 -16.89 23.18 -32.47
C LEU A 331 -18.32 22.65 -32.62
N ASN A 332 -18.49 21.36 -32.91
CA ASN A 332 -19.80 20.79 -33.27
C ASN A 332 -20.87 20.86 -32.15
N GLN A 333 -20.48 21.11 -30.89
CA GLN A 333 -21.41 21.26 -29.76
C GLN A 333 -21.63 22.71 -29.33
N ARG A 334 -20.82 23.66 -29.84
CA ARG A 334 -20.69 25.02 -29.29
C ARG A 334 -20.76 26.12 -30.36
N GLU A 335 -20.99 25.71 -31.60
CA GLU A 335 -21.11 26.58 -32.76
C GLU A 335 -22.10 27.73 -32.53
N ASP A 336 -23.26 27.41 -31.93
CA ASP A 336 -24.31 28.39 -31.63
C ASP A 336 -23.89 29.40 -30.56
N THR A 337 -23.17 28.96 -29.52
CA THR A 337 -22.64 29.87 -28.48
C THR A 337 -21.63 30.83 -29.08
N ILE A 338 -20.69 30.31 -29.89
CA ILE A 338 -19.65 31.13 -30.54
C ILE A 338 -20.29 32.16 -31.45
N LYS A 339 -21.25 31.76 -32.29
CA LYS A 339 -22.02 32.69 -33.14
C LYS A 339 -22.71 33.76 -32.32
N THR A 340 -23.37 33.38 -31.23
CA THR A 340 -24.10 34.32 -30.36
C THR A 340 -23.17 35.37 -29.74
N VAL A 341 -21.98 34.97 -29.27
CA VAL A 341 -20.99 35.89 -28.70
C VAL A 341 -20.46 36.86 -29.76
N ILE A 342 -20.09 36.36 -30.94
CA ILE A 342 -19.59 37.19 -32.04
C ILE A 342 -20.68 38.17 -32.50
N GLN A 343 -21.94 37.73 -32.62
CA GLN A 343 -23.07 38.58 -32.99
C GLN A 343 -23.30 39.70 -31.98
N LYS A 344 -23.25 39.39 -30.69
CA LYS A 344 -23.44 40.37 -29.63
C LYS A 344 -22.31 41.41 -29.64
N LEU A 345 -21.07 40.97 -29.79
CA LEU A 345 -19.90 41.85 -29.93
C LEU A 345 -19.96 42.76 -31.16
N TYR A 346 -20.36 42.20 -32.30
CA TYR A 346 -20.52 42.95 -33.54
C TYR A 346 -21.62 44.02 -33.42
N SER A 347 -22.77 43.67 -32.82
CA SER A 347 -23.88 44.62 -32.62
C SER A 347 -23.50 45.84 -31.77
N LEU A 348 -22.54 45.68 -30.86
CA LEU A 348 -22.02 46.78 -30.03
C LEU A 348 -21.07 47.70 -30.78
N SER A 349 -20.44 47.21 -31.86
CA SER A 349 -19.54 48.01 -32.70
C SER A 349 -20.29 48.99 -33.63
N GLU A 350 -21.53 48.64 -34.02
CA GLU A 350 -22.36 49.44 -34.95
C GLU A 350 -23.14 50.58 -34.27
N LEU A 351 -23.42 50.50 -32.96
CA LEU A 351 -24.28 51.49 -32.31
C LEU A 351 -23.59 52.85 -32.12
N THR A 352 -24.21 53.87 -32.69
CA THR A 352 -24.01 55.27 -32.30
C THR A 352 -25.03 55.61 -31.20
N VAL A 353 -24.72 56.61 -30.34
CA VAL A 353 -25.66 57.44 -29.55
C VAL A 353 -25.57 57.32 -27.99
N ILE A 354 -25.05 58.42 -27.41
CA ILE A 354 -25.26 59.06 -26.08
C ILE A 354 -24.73 58.36 -24.79
N GLU A 355 -23.92 59.14 -24.05
CA GLU A 355 -23.09 58.76 -22.88
C GLU A 355 -23.82 58.10 -21.70
N THR A 356 -25.13 58.30 -21.52
CA THR A 356 -25.91 57.68 -20.43
C THR A 356 -26.16 56.19 -20.62
N HIS A 357 -26.16 55.69 -21.86
CA HIS A 357 -26.33 54.26 -22.14
C HIS A 357 -25.03 53.45 -22.00
N LYS A 358 -23.86 54.11 -22.02
CA LYS A 358 -22.54 53.43 -21.96
C LYS A 358 -22.33 52.62 -20.68
N GLN A 359 -22.78 53.12 -19.53
CA GLN A 359 -22.60 52.42 -18.25
C GLN A 359 -23.56 51.23 -18.12
N GLN A 360 -24.83 51.40 -18.49
CA GLN A 360 -25.82 50.33 -18.46
C GLN A 360 -25.49 49.21 -19.46
N GLN A 361 -25.04 49.55 -20.67
CA GLN A 361 -24.61 48.58 -21.67
C GLN A 361 -23.36 47.79 -21.24
N ARG A 362 -22.41 48.42 -20.53
CA ARG A 362 -21.28 47.70 -19.93
C ARG A 362 -21.76 46.68 -18.90
N ILE A 363 -22.75 47.03 -18.08
CA ILE A 363 -23.35 46.11 -17.11
C ILE A 363 -24.06 44.95 -17.83
N GLU A 364 -24.88 45.23 -18.84
CA GLU A 364 -25.58 44.21 -19.64
C GLU A 364 -24.63 43.28 -20.38
N LEU A 365 -23.54 43.83 -20.92
CA LEU A 365 -22.47 43.04 -21.55
C LEU A 365 -21.78 42.15 -20.52
N MET A 366 -21.47 42.67 -19.32
CA MET A 366 -20.90 41.88 -18.24
C MET A 366 -21.83 40.75 -17.80
N GLU A 367 -23.14 41.02 -17.64
CA GLU A 367 -24.11 40.00 -17.30
C GLU A 367 -24.22 38.94 -18.39
N PHE A 368 -24.26 39.34 -19.67
CA PHE A 368 -24.24 38.43 -20.80
C PHE A 368 -23.00 37.52 -20.78
N TYR A 369 -21.80 38.09 -20.62
CA TYR A 369 -20.57 37.29 -20.54
C TYR A 369 -20.55 36.37 -19.34
N LYS A 370 -21.03 36.83 -18.18
CA LYS A 370 -21.12 36.02 -16.97
C LYS A 370 -22.05 34.83 -17.16
N GLU A 371 -23.20 35.01 -17.82
CA GLU A 371 -24.15 33.92 -18.10
C GLU A 371 -23.60 32.95 -19.14
N VAL A 372 -22.98 33.45 -20.20
CA VAL A 372 -22.32 32.61 -21.22
C VAL A 372 -21.16 31.81 -20.62
N LEU A 373 -20.32 32.43 -19.79
CA LEU A 373 -19.21 31.75 -19.11
C LEU A 373 -19.71 30.69 -18.12
N LYS A 374 -20.76 30.98 -17.33
CA LYS A 374 -21.40 29.99 -16.46
C LYS A 374 -21.95 28.80 -17.23
N ALA A 375 -22.65 29.04 -18.35
CA ALA A 375 -23.19 28.00 -19.20
C ALA A 375 -22.08 27.12 -19.80
N GLU A 376 -21.01 27.73 -20.30
CA GLU A 376 -19.90 27.00 -20.93
C GLU A 376 -18.99 26.25 -19.93
N ILE A 377 -18.87 26.72 -18.69
CA ILE A 377 -18.21 25.95 -17.62
C ILE A 377 -18.98 24.68 -17.31
N GLY A 378 -20.32 24.76 -17.25
CA GLY A 378 -21.17 23.58 -17.12
C GLY A 378 -20.96 22.55 -18.24
N ASN A 379 -20.45 23.00 -19.39
CA ASN A 379 -20.17 22.19 -20.57
C ASN A 379 -18.67 21.83 -20.74
N ASN A 380 -17.82 21.94 -19.70
CA ASN A 380 -16.38 21.63 -19.75
C ASN A 380 -15.55 22.48 -20.74
N LEU A 381 -15.89 23.75 -20.98
CA LEU A 381 -15.02 24.63 -21.77
C LEU A 381 -13.82 25.04 -20.92
N LYS A 382 -12.59 24.84 -21.44
CA LYS A 382 -11.39 25.26 -20.70
C LYS A 382 -11.30 26.78 -20.80
N ILE A 383 -11.07 27.45 -19.66
CA ILE A 383 -10.92 28.91 -19.57
C ILE A 383 -9.94 29.48 -20.61
N LYS A 384 -8.89 28.72 -20.96
CA LYS A 384 -7.93 29.07 -22.02
C LYS A 384 -8.56 29.20 -23.42
N ASP A 385 -9.57 28.39 -23.73
CA ASP A 385 -10.27 28.41 -25.01
C ASP A 385 -11.14 29.68 -25.08
N TRP A 386 -11.69 30.12 -23.94
CA TRP A 386 -12.40 31.38 -23.80
C TRP A 386 -11.51 32.60 -24.01
N ILE A 387 -10.32 32.61 -23.39
CA ILE A 387 -9.33 33.68 -23.60
C ILE A 387 -8.97 33.75 -25.09
N LEU A 388 -8.78 32.60 -25.76
CA LEU A 388 -8.47 32.52 -27.18
C LEU A 388 -9.58 33.13 -28.05
N ILE A 389 -10.85 32.83 -27.75
CA ILE A 389 -12.02 33.40 -28.45
C ILE A 389 -12.07 34.92 -28.28
N LEU A 390 -11.94 35.42 -27.05
CA LEU A 390 -11.98 36.85 -26.76
C LEU A 390 -10.83 37.61 -27.47
N SER A 391 -9.65 37.01 -27.51
CA SER A 391 -8.49 37.52 -28.23
C SER A 391 -8.71 37.58 -29.75
N ALA A 392 -9.24 36.51 -30.35
CA ALA A 392 -9.52 36.47 -31.78
C ALA A 392 -10.57 37.52 -32.21
N VAL A 393 -11.60 37.72 -31.38
CA VAL A 393 -12.61 38.76 -31.64
C VAL A 393 -12.02 40.17 -31.45
N SER A 394 -11.22 40.39 -30.40
CA SER A 394 -10.51 41.67 -30.19
C SER A 394 -9.76 42.13 -31.43
N GLU A 395 -9.06 41.20 -32.05
CA GLU A 395 -8.14 41.50 -33.13
C GLU A 395 -8.85 41.66 -34.47
N SER A 396 -9.90 40.88 -34.69
CA SER A 396 -10.78 41.06 -35.85
C SER A 396 -11.49 42.42 -35.84
N LEU A 397 -11.86 42.92 -34.66
CA LEU A 397 -12.42 44.27 -34.52
C LEU A 397 -11.40 45.38 -34.84
N TYR A 398 -10.10 45.11 -34.73
CA TYR A 398 -9.02 46.06 -35.07
C TYR A 398 -8.88 46.26 -36.59
N THR A 399 -9.31 45.27 -37.38
CA THR A 399 -9.33 45.35 -38.85
C THR A 399 -10.52 46.16 -39.38
N LEU A 400 -11.52 46.42 -38.53
CA LEU A 400 -12.63 47.30 -38.84
C LEU A 400 -12.17 48.74 -38.67
N ASN A 401 -12.46 49.60 -39.64
CA ASN A 401 -12.00 51.00 -39.70
C ASN A 401 -12.79 51.89 -38.70
N LEU A 402 -12.69 51.57 -37.41
CA LEU A 402 -13.44 52.18 -36.31
C LEU A 402 -12.84 53.53 -35.89
N SER A 403 -13.64 54.38 -35.25
CA SER A 403 -13.12 55.60 -34.63
C SER A 403 -12.27 55.28 -33.39
N LEU A 404 -11.23 56.09 -33.13
CA LEU A 404 -10.35 56.01 -31.95
C LEU A 404 -11.10 55.86 -30.61
N GLU A 405 -12.27 56.47 -30.51
CA GLU A 405 -13.10 56.43 -29.30
C GLU A 405 -13.81 55.08 -29.14
N LYS A 406 -14.29 54.49 -30.24
CA LYS A 406 -14.88 53.15 -30.27
C LYS A 406 -13.84 52.06 -30.05
N GLU A 407 -12.65 52.23 -30.63
CA GLU A 407 -11.51 51.33 -30.43
C GLU A 407 -11.12 51.24 -28.94
N ARG A 408 -11.00 52.38 -28.25
CA ARG A 408 -10.74 52.43 -26.80
C ARG A 408 -11.83 51.73 -25.98
N GLU A 409 -13.10 51.93 -26.34
CA GLU A 409 -14.24 51.34 -25.62
C GLU A 409 -14.28 49.81 -25.76
N ILE A 410 -14.00 49.29 -26.96
CA ILE A 410 -13.88 47.85 -27.22
C ILE A 410 -12.69 47.25 -26.44
N GLN A 411 -11.52 47.89 -26.49
CA GLN A 411 -10.31 47.47 -25.76
C GLN A 411 -10.54 47.39 -24.24
N LEU A 412 -11.26 48.37 -23.67
CA LEU A 412 -11.67 48.34 -22.27
C LEU A 412 -12.57 47.14 -21.97
N ASN A 413 -13.61 46.90 -22.77
CA ASN A 413 -14.52 45.76 -22.59
C ASN A 413 -13.81 44.41 -22.64
N LEU A 414 -12.84 44.23 -23.55
CA LEU A 414 -12.07 43.00 -23.68
C LEU A 414 -11.13 42.75 -22.50
N ARG A 415 -10.49 43.80 -21.96
CA ARG A 415 -9.75 43.71 -20.71
C ARG A 415 -10.67 43.30 -19.55
N PHE A 416 -11.88 43.83 -19.48
CA PHE A 416 -12.86 43.43 -18.47
C PHE A 416 -13.31 41.97 -18.63
N CYS A 417 -13.55 41.50 -19.86
CA CYS A 417 -13.87 40.09 -20.12
C CYS A 417 -12.74 39.15 -19.70
N THR A 418 -11.49 39.58 -19.90
CA THR A 418 -10.31 38.83 -19.44
C THR A 418 -10.25 38.73 -17.92
N LEU A 419 -10.55 39.83 -17.20
CA LEU A 419 -10.63 39.85 -15.73
C LEU A 419 -11.76 38.94 -15.21
N LEU A 420 -12.95 39.01 -15.81
CA LEU A 420 -14.09 38.12 -15.49
C LEU A 420 -13.76 36.65 -15.75
N THR A 421 -13.03 36.35 -16.82
CA THR A 421 -12.59 34.99 -17.17
C THR A 421 -11.64 34.43 -16.10
N ASN A 422 -10.73 35.26 -15.57
CA ASN A 422 -9.85 34.88 -14.45
C ASN A 422 -10.64 34.67 -13.14
N GLU A 423 -11.57 35.54 -12.81
CA GLU A 423 -12.41 35.41 -11.61
C GLU A 423 -13.25 34.13 -11.65
N ILE A 424 -13.83 33.84 -12.81
CA ILE A 424 -14.61 32.64 -13.07
C ILE A 424 -13.74 31.38 -13.05
N SER A 425 -12.48 31.45 -13.52
CA SER A 425 -11.49 30.39 -13.35
C SER A 425 -11.26 30.07 -11.88
N GLN A 426 -11.06 31.08 -11.05
CA GLN A 426 -10.90 30.91 -9.60
C GLN A 426 -12.14 30.31 -8.94
N ILE A 427 -13.35 30.70 -9.36
CA ILE A 427 -14.61 30.10 -8.86
C ILE A 427 -14.74 28.63 -9.27
N THR A 428 -14.37 28.30 -10.51
CA THR A 428 -14.40 26.92 -11.02
C THR A 428 -13.39 26.05 -10.27
N GLU A 429 -12.17 26.57 -10.05
CA GLU A 429 -11.16 25.95 -9.21
C GLU A 429 -11.67 25.76 -7.77
N ASN A 430 -12.26 26.77 -7.15
CA ASN A 430 -12.84 26.65 -5.82
C ASN A 430 -13.94 25.60 -5.77
N SER A 431 -14.75 25.47 -6.83
CA SER A 431 -15.80 24.46 -6.93
C SER A 431 -15.23 23.05 -7.10
N GLN A 432 -14.19 22.89 -7.92
CA GLN A 432 -13.48 21.64 -8.11
C GLN A 432 -12.71 21.22 -6.84
N ASN A 433 -12.06 22.17 -6.18
CA ASN A 433 -11.41 21.99 -4.89
C ASN A 433 -12.43 21.62 -3.82
N ASN A 434 -13.62 22.23 -3.80
CA ASN A 434 -14.69 21.83 -2.89
C ASN A 434 -15.18 20.41 -3.16
N ARG A 435 -15.36 20.02 -4.43
CA ARG A 435 -15.72 18.64 -4.80
C ARG A 435 -14.62 17.65 -4.39
N ASN A 436 -13.36 17.99 -4.67
CA ASN A 436 -12.21 17.19 -4.26
C ASN A 436 -12.13 17.09 -2.74
N ASN A 437 -12.38 18.17 -1.99
CA ASN A 437 -12.42 18.18 -0.53
C ASN A 437 -13.52 17.27 0.03
N ILE A 438 -14.70 17.25 -0.58
CA ILE A 438 -15.77 16.32 -0.21
C ILE A 438 -15.32 14.88 -0.45
N VAL A 439 -14.80 14.57 -1.63
CA VAL A 439 -14.29 13.23 -1.97
C VAL A 439 -13.15 12.82 -1.04
N GLN A 440 -12.25 13.74 -0.69
CA GLN A 440 -11.15 13.51 0.26
C GLN A 440 -11.65 13.27 1.69
N ASN A 441 -12.69 13.97 2.13
CA ASN A 441 -13.32 13.71 3.43
C ASN A 441 -13.96 12.32 3.47
N VAL A 442 -14.72 11.96 2.43
CA VAL A 442 -15.29 10.61 2.31
C VAL A 442 -14.16 9.58 2.28
N LEU A 443 -13.13 9.79 1.46
CA LEU A 443 -11.96 8.90 1.39
C LEU A 443 -11.32 8.74 2.77
N ARG A 444 -11.09 9.82 3.52
CA ARG A 444 -10.53 9.74 4.88
C ARG A 444 -11.36 8.87 5.79
N ASP A 445 -12.69 9.00 5.76
CA ASP A 445 -13.58 8.21 6.61
C ASP A 445 -13.58 6.73 6.19
N VAL A 446 -13.55 6.45 4.87
CA VAL A 446 -13.38 5.09 4.31
C VAL A 446 -12.06 4.47 4.74
N LEU A 447 -10.95 5.20 4.61
CA LEU A 447 -9.62 4.75 5.02
C LEU A 447 -9.57 4.46 6.52
N GLY A 448 -10.20 5.32 7.33
CA GLY A 448 -10.35 5.14 8.77
C GLY A 448 -11.08 3.84 9.10
N TYR A 449 -12.24 3.59 8.48
CA TYR A 449 -12.99 2.36 8.72
C TYR A 449 -12.24 1.11 8.25
N LEU A 450 -11.71 1.11 7.02
CA LEU A 450 -10.92 0.00 6.47
C LEU A 450 -9.77 -0.39 7.41
N SER A 451 -9.09 0.58 8.04
CA SER A 451 -7.96 0.31 8.94
C SER A 451 -8.31 -0.53 10.18
N THR A 452 -9.59 -0.63 10.55
CA THR A 452 -10.07 -1.40 11.72
C THR A 452 -10.39 -2.86 11.40
N ILE A 453 -10.45 -3.22 10.12
CA ILE A 453 -10.96 -4.51 9.67
C ILE A 453 -9.92 -5.62 9.82
N VAL A 454 -10.35 -6.75 10.40
CA VAL A 454 -9.53 -7.96 10.54
C VAL A 454 -10.20 -9.22 9.97
N GLN A 455 -11.46 -9.14 9.52
CA GLN A 455 -12.19 -10.24 8.90
C GLN A 455 -12.62 -9.92 7.47
N THR A 456 -12.73 -10.96 6.65
CA THR A 456 -13.15 -10.84 5.23
C THR A 456 -14.60 -10.38 5.10
N VAL A 457 -15.48 -10.74 6.03
CA VAL A 457 -16.90 -10.36 6.00
C VAL A 457 -17.04 -8.84 6.13
N ASP A 458 -16.36 -8.24 7.11
CA ASP A 458 -16.36 -6.80 7.32
C ASP A 458 -15.74 -6.05 6.13
N LEU A 459 -14.69 -6.61 5.51
CA LEU A 459 -14.12 -6.03 4.29
C LEU A 459 -15.15 -5.99 3.16
N ASN A 460 -15.90 -7.06 2.96
CA ASN A 460 -16.91 -7.10 1.89
C ASN A 460 -18.01 -6.06 2.14
N GLU A 461 -18.52 -5.98 3.37
CA GLU A 461 -19.52 -4.98 3.76
C GLU A 461 -19.00 -3.54 3.58
N ALA A 462 -17.75 -3.28 3.96
CA ALA A 462 -17.08 -2.00 3.74
C ALA A 462 -17.05 -1.63 2.25
N LEU A 463 -16.61 -2.55 1.39
CA LEU A 463 -16.47 -2.28 -0.04
C LEU A 463 -17.83 -2.01 -0.69
N TYR A 464 -18.88 -2.75 -0.34
CA TYR A 464 -20.23 -2.52 -0.87
C TYR A 464 -20.82 -1.19 -0.40
N SER A 465 -20.50 -0.75 0.80
CA SER A 465 -21.06 0.48 1.38
C SER A 465 -20.33 1.74 0.90
N TYR A 466 -19.01 1.68 0.80
CA TYR A 466 -18.17 2.86 0.63
C TYR A 466 -17.73 3.12 -0.80
N LEU A 467 -17.47 2.08 -1.61
CA LEU A 467 -17.04 2.29 -2.99
C LEU A 467 -18.09 3.03 -3.84
N PRO A 468 -19.42 2.77 -3.71
CA PRO A 468 -20.43 3.57 -4.39
C PRO A 468 -20.44 5.06 -4.01
N LEU A 469 -20.10 5.42 -2.77
CA LEU A 469 -20.00 6.81 -2.32
C LEU A 469 -18.83 7.55 -3.01
N LEU A 470 -17.83 6.79 -3.45
CA LEU A 470 -16.70 7.27 -4.26
C LEU A 470 -16.97 7.11 -5.77
N ASP A 471 -18.22 6.87 -6.18
CA ASP A 471 -18.65 6.58 -7.55
C ASP A 471 -17.94 5.38 -8.19
N ILE A 472 -17.46 4.44 -7.39
CA ILE A 472 -16.88 3.16 -7.85
C ILE A 472 -17.96 2.09 -7.70
N LYS A 473 -18.68 1.81 -8.79
CA LYS A 473 -19.85 0.92 -8.79
C LYS A 473 -19.55 -0.50 -9.26
N THR A 474 -18.38 -0.70 -9.85
CA THR A 474 -17.97 -2.02 -10.32
C THR A 474 -16.55 -2.31 -9.85
N PHE A 475 -16.38 -3.44 -9.17
CA PHE A 475 -15.07 -3.91 -8.73
C PHE A 475 -15.06 -5.42 -8.57
N PHE A 476 -13.87 -6.01 -8.63
CA PHE A 476 -13.62 -7.41 -8.31
C PHE A 476 -12.33 -7.52 -7.52
N LEU A 477 -12.42 -8.20 -6.38
CA LEU A 477 -11.33 -8.40 -5.44
C LEU A 477 -10.93 -9.87 -5.41
N PHE A 478 -9.64 -10.10 -5.64
CA PHE A 478 -9.05 -11.43 -5.64
C PHE A 478 -7.92 -11.50 -4.62
N SER A 479 -7.77 -12.65 -3.95
CA SER A 479 -6.64 -12.92 -3.05
C SER A 479 -5.93 -14.21 -3.42
N TYR A 480 -4.62 -14.25 -3.19
CA TYR A 480 -3.86 -15.49 -3.25
C TYR A 480 -4.19 -16.39 -2.04
N GLU A 481 -3.98 -17.69 -2.20
CA GLU A 481 -4.21 -18.69 -1.14
C GLU A 481 -3.25 -18.48 0.05
N LYS A 482 -2.01 -18.07 -0.26
CA LYS A 482 -0.98 -17.65 0.68
C LYS A 482 -0.30 -16.39 0.16
N PRO A 483 0.32 -15.56 1.02
CA PRO A 483 1.11 -14.44 0.55
C PRO A 483 2.31 -14.92 -0.29
N TRP A 484 2.64 -14.18 -1.35
CA TRP A 484 3.75 -14.47 -2.26
C TRP A 484 4.83 -13.40 -2.15
N ILE A 485 6.09 -13.80 -2.18
CA ILE A 485 7.22 -12.86 -2.03
C ILE A 485 7.82 -12.60 -3.42
N HIS A 486 8.00 -11.33 -3.75
CA HIS A 486 8.74 -10.87 -4.92
C HIS A 486 9.88 -9.97 -4.49
N GLU A 487 11.11 -10.40 -4.70
CA GLU A 487 12.28 -9.59 -4.44
C GLU A 487 12.73 -8.87 -5.72
N LYS A 488 13.27 -7.66 -5.58
CA LYS A 488 13.63 -6.77 -6.70
C LYS A 488 14.54 -7.41 -7.76
N LYS A 489 15.42 -8.34 -7.38
CA LYS A 489 16.38 -8.99 -8.30
C LYS A 489 15.91 -10.35 -8.83
N THR A 490 14.70 -10.77 -8.45
CA THR A 490 14.13 -12.06 -8.86
C THR A 490 13.12 -11.84 -9.98
N ASN A 491 12.91 -12.83 -10.84
CA ASN A 491 11.78 -12.79 -11.74
C ASN A 491 10.49 -13.07 -10.94
N TRP A 492 9.42 -12.33 -11.22
CA TRP A 492 8.12 -12.63 -10.63
C TRP A 492 7.59 -13.96 -11.18
N GLU A 493 7.45 -14.95 -10.31
CA GLU A 493 6.74 -16.20 -10.62
C GLU A 493 5.26 -15.99 -10.31
N ILE A 494 4.46 -15.81 -11.37
CA ILE A 494 3.03 -15.57 -11.20
C ILE A 494 2.37 -16.78 -10.52
N PRO A 495 1.59 -16.57 -9.44
CA PRO A 495 0.82 -17.65 -8.83
C PRO A 495 -0.13 -18.24 -9.86
N GLU A 496 -0.28 -19.57 -9.93
CA GLU A 496 -1.14 -20.20 -10.94
C GLU A 496 -2.61 -19.77 -10.81
N SER A 497 -3.03 -19.47 -9.57
CA SER A 497 -4.42 -19.22 -9.25
C SER A 497 -4.64 -18.15 -8.17
N VAL A 498 -5.78 -17.47 -8.28
CA VAL A 498 -6.34 -16.54 -7.31
C VAL A 498 -7.72 -17.00 -6.84
N ASN A 499 -8.10 -16.61 -5.62
CA ASN A 499 -9.43 -16.81 -5.09
C ASN A 499 -10.25 -15.52 -5.23
N PHE A 500 -11.48 -15.62 -5.73
CA PHE A 500 -12.43 -14.50 -5.68
C PHE A 500 -12.92 -14.28 -4.24
N ILE A 501 -12.83 -13.04 -3.78
CA ILE A 501 -13.19 -12.63 -2.42
C ILE A 501 -14.49 -11.82 -2.40
N SER A 502 -14.62 -10.88 -3.32
CA SER A 502 -15.71 -9.92 -3.36
C SER A 502 -15.85 -9.31 -4.75
N GLY A 503 -17.07 -8.91 -5.10
CA GLY A 503 -17.28 -8.15 -6.32
C GLY A 503 -18.68 -7.57 -6.39
N MET A 504 -18.80 -6.54 -7.21
CA MET A 504 -20.04 -5.81 -7.41
C MET A 504 -20.09 -5.28 -8.83
N ILE A 505 -21.28 -5.25 -9.43
CA ILE A 505 -21.55 -4.61 -10.71
C ILE A 505 -22.79 -3.73 -10.55
N GLY A 506 -22.60 -2.41 -10.58
CA GLY A 506 -23.68 -1.47 -10.29
C GLY A 506 -24.13 -1.59 -8.84
N GLU A 507 -25.36 -2.02 -8.62
CA GLU A 507 -25.93 -2.29 -7.28
C GLU A 507 -26.00 -3.80 -6.97
N VAL A 508 -25.57 -4.65 -7.91
CA VAL A 508 -25.66 -6.10 -7.79
C VAL A 508 -24.36 -6.64 -7.20
N ILE A 509 -24.46 -7.25 -6.02
CA ILE A 509 -23.37 -8.01 -5.42
C ILE A 509 -23.19 -9.32 -6.19
N THR A 510 -21.99 -9.55 -6.74
CA THR A 510 -21.67 -10.82 -7.40
C THR A 510 -21.31 -11.87 -6.35
N ASN A 511 -22.26 -12.77 -6.07
CA ASN A 511 -22.03 -13.92 -5.20
C ASN A 511 -21.67 -15.16 -6.04
N PHE A 512 -20.41 -15.62 -5.96
CA PHE A 512 -20.07 -16.96 -6.43
C PHE A 512 -20.52 -17.99 -5.37
N ASN A 513 -21.80 -18.34 -5.42
CA ASN A 513 -22.33 -19.50 -4.72
C ASN A 513 -22.12 -20.73 -5.62
N ASN A 514 -20.91 -21.29 -5.67
CA ASN A 514 -20.64 -22.69 -6.06
C ASN A 514 -19.17 -23.05 -5.81
N ARG A 515 -18.88 -24.34 -5.65
CA ARG A 515 -17.66 -24.95 -5.09
C ARG A 515 -16.28 -24.58 -5.70
N GLU A 516 -16.18 -23.65 -6.64
CA GLU A 516 -14.91 -23.22 -7.26
C GLU A 516 -14.79 -21.68 -7.31
N ASN A 517 -14.30 -21.07 -6.23
CA ASN A 517 -13.92 -19.65 -6.18
C ASN A 517 -12.49 -19.40 -6.70
N LYS A 518 -11.87 -20.39 -7.34
CA LYS A 518 -10.45 -20.40 -7.72
C LYS A 518 -10.32 -20.22 -9.22
N PHE A 519 -9.61 -19.19 -9.64
CA PHE A 519 -9.45 -18.80 -11.05
C PHE A 519 -7.97 -18.76 -11.41
N SER A 520 -7.66 -18.90 -12.70
CA SER A 520 -6.29 -18.65 -13.18
C SER A 520 -5.94 -17.17 -12.98
N THR A 521 -4.77 -16.88 -12.40
CA THR A 521 -4.30 -15.50 -12.18
C THR A 521 -4.13 -14.72 -13.49
N LEU A 522 -3.90 -15.42 -14.60
CA LEU A 522 -3.80 -14.81 -15.92
C LEU A 522 -5.16 -14.41 -16.52
N ASN A 523 -6.28 -14.82 -15.92
CA ASN A 523 -7.62 -14.45 -16.36
C ASN A 523 -8.19 -13.34 -15.48
N LEU A 524 -8.08 -12.08 -15.93
CA LEU A 524 -8.56 -10.92 -15.18
C LEU A 524 -10.09 -10.90 -15.02
N PHE A 525 -10.80 -11.46 -16.00
CA PHE A 525 -12.26 -11.48 -16.05
C PHE A 525 -12.75 -12.91 -16.29
N PRO A 526 -12.82 -13.74 -15.25
CA PRO A 526 -13.39 -15.08 -15.33
C PRO A 526 -14.75 -15.14 -16.05
N ASP A 527 -15.01 -16.27 -16.71
CA ASP A 527 -16.27 -16.49 -17.42
C ASP A 527 -17.47 -16.30 -16.47
N ASN A 528 -18.48 -15.58 -16.95
CA ASN A 528 -19.70 -15.19 -16.22
C ASN A 528 -19.55 -14.10 -15.15
N LEU A 529 -18.35 -13.51 -14.97
CA LEU A 529 -18.18 -12.40 -14.04
C LEU A 529 -18.95 -11.16 -14.52
N ILE A 530 -18.89 -10.87 -15.82
CA ILE A 530 -19.56 -9.76 -16.47
C ILE A 530 -20.54 -10.32 -17.50
N ASN A 531 -21.84 -10.11 -17.28
CA ASN A 531 -22.91 -10.73 -18.10
C ASN A 531 -23.73 -9.72 -18.92
N ASP A 532 -23.21 -8.50 -19.12
CA ASP A 532 -23.86 -7.47 -19.92
C ASP A 532 -22.95 -6.97 -21.06
N SER A 533 -23.54 -6.20 -21.96
CA SER A 533 -22.85 -5.60 -23.11
C SER A 533 -22.36 -4.16 -22.84
N LYS A 534 -22.31 -3.70 -21.59
CA LYS A 534 -21.92 -2.32 -21.26
C LYS A 534 -20.42 -2.13 -21.51
N ARG A 535 -20.05 -1.05 -22.19
CA ARG A 535 -18.65 -0.66 -22.39
C ARG A 535 -18.04 -0.19 -21.08
N ARG A 536 -16.83 -0.64 -20.77
CA ARG A 536 -16.15 -0.36 -19.51
C ARG A 536 -14.71 0.06 -19.70
N THR A 537 -14.24 0.83 -18.73
CA THR A 537 -12.82 1.12 -18.53
C THR A 537 -12.42 0.52 -17.19
N PHE A 538 -11.56 -0.50 -17.20
CA PHE A 538 -11.08 -1.15 -15.98
C PHE A 538 -9.66 -0.71 -15.63
N LEU A 539 -9.39 -0.65 -14.33
CA LEU A 539 -8.07 -0.51 -13.73
C LEU A 539 -7.70 -1.84 -13.09
N VAL A 540 -6.43 -2.24 -13.20
CA VAL A 540 -5.90 -3.48 -12.62
C VAL A 540 -4.73 -3.17 -11.71
N TYR A 541 -4.88 -3.41 -10.41
CA TYR A 541 -3.83 -3.18 -9.42
C TYR A 541 -3.44 -4.47 -8.69
N PRO A 542 -2.13 -4.70 -8.46
CA PRO A 542 -1.70 -5.71 -7.52
C PRO A 542 -1.89 -5.21 -6.09
N LEU A 543 -2.17 -6.14 -5.18
CA LEU A 543 -2.34 -5.84 -3.76
C LEU A 543 -1.14 -6.35 -3.00
N TYR A 544 -0.28 -5.44 -2.54
CA TYR A 544 0.99 -5.79 -1.92
C TYR A 544 1.34 -4.91 -0.73
N PHE A 545 2.24 -5.41 0.12
CA PHE A 545 2.91 -4.66 1.17
C PHE A 545 4.39 -5.04 1.14
N ARG A 546 5.24 -4.04 0.86
CA ARG A 546 6.67 -4.24 0.65
C ARG A 546 6.94 -5.35 -0.38
N GLU A 547 7.66 -6.41 -0.02
CA GLU A 547 8.01 -7.53 -0.89
C GLU A 547 6.89 -8.57 -1.06
N THR A 548 5.78 -8.42 -0.32
CA THR A 548 4.74 -9.46 -0.22
C THR A 548 3.45 -9.08 -0.95
N HIS A 549 3.01 -9.94 -1.86
CA HIS A 549 1.78 -9.87 -2.62
C HIS A 549 0.67 -10.71 -1.97
N TYR A 550 -0.54 -10.16 -1.97
CA TYR A 550 -1.73 -10.77 -1.38
C TYR A 550 -2.84 -11.03 -2.38
N GLY A 551 -2.84 -10.37 -3.55
CA GLY A 551 -3.89 -10.54 -4.53
C GLY A 551 -3.92 -9.43 -5.56
N MET A 552 -5.12 -9.18 -6.08
CA MET A 552 -5.36 -8.21 -7.14
C MET A 552 -6.72 -7.56 -6.95
N LEU A 553 -6.82 -6.31 -7.40
CA LEU A 553 -8.05 -5.54 -7.41
C LEU A 553 -8.28 -4.99 -8.81
N THR A 554 -9.46 -5.25 -9.34
CA THR A 554 -9.93 -4.64 -10.59
C THR A 554 -11.10 -3.71 -10.31
N LEU A 555 -11.08 -2.50 -10.86
CA LEU A 555 -12.06 -1.44 -10.59
C LEU A 555 -12.52 -0.82 -11.91
N GLU A 556 -13.82 -0.53 -12.08
CA GLU A 556 -14.27 0.32 -13.19
C GLU A 556 -13.95 1.79 -12.86
N LEU A 557 -13.23 2.46 -13.76
CA LEU A 557 -12.90 3.87 -13.63
C LEU A 557 -14.17 4.72 -13.76
N SER A 558 -14.39 5.60 -12.79
CA SER A 558 -15.42 6.63 -12.84
C SER A 558 -14.84 8.03 -13.10
N LYS A 559 -15.66 8.95 -13.61
CA LYS A 559 -15.18 10.27 -14.03
C LYS A 559 -14.78 11.10 -12.81
N GLY A 560 -13.51 11.52 -12.78
CA GLY A 560 -12.99 12.40 -11.74
C GLY A 560 -12.59 11.71 -10.44
N THR A 561 -12.41 10.39 -10.44
CA THR A 561 -12.01 9.62 -9.24
C THR A 561 -10.63 8.98 -9.35
N GLY A 562 -9.91 9.18 -10.47
CA GLY A 562 -8.58 8.61 -10.66
C GLY A 562 -7.60 8.93 -9.53
N PHE A 563 -7.62 10.16 -8.99
CA PHE A 563 -6.69 10.61 -7.96
C PHE A 563 -6.85 9.95 -6.58
N ILE A 564 -7.94 9.21 -6.32
CA ILE A 564 -8.17 8.50 -5.05
C ILE A 564 -7.87 7.01 -5.12
N ILE A 565 -7.74 6.43 -6.32
CA ILE A 565 -7.68 4.98 -6.51
C ILE A 565 -6.44 4.38 -5.83
N GLU A 566 -5.28 5.01 -5.95
CA GLU A 566 -4.04 4.51 -5.36
C GLU A 566 -4.10 4.45 -3.83
N SER A 567 -4.67 5.48 -3.19
CA SER A 567 -4.91 5.50 -1.74
C SER A 567 -5.83 4.36 -1.30
N LEU A 568 -6.87 4.09 -2.09
CA LEU A 568 -7.81 2.99 -1.85
C LEU A 568 -7.14 1.62 -2.02
N VAL A 569 -6.37 1.42 -3.09
CA VAL A 569 -5.61 0.19 -3.36
C VAL A 569 -4.63 -0.10 -2.22
N LEU A 570 -3.91 0.90 -1.74
CA LEU A 570 -3.00 0.78 -0.61
C LEU A 570 -3.74 0.37 0.67
N ALA A 571 -4.90 0.98 0.93
CA ALA A 571 -5.72 0.65 2.10
C ALA A 571 -6.23 -0.78 2.05
N ILE A 572 -6.80 -1.20 0.92
CA ILE A 572 -7.30 -2.57 0.71
C ILE A 572 -6.16 -3.59 0.85
N SER A 573 -4.97 -3.27 0.32
CA SER A 573 -3.77 -4.10 0.49
C SER A 573 -3.41 -4.29 1.96
N ASN A 574 -3.47 -3.22 2.76
CA ASN A 574 -3.22 -3.27 4.20
C ASN A 574 -4.29 -4.07 4.95
N VAL A 575 -5.57 -3.97 4.57
CA VAL A 575 -6.64 -4.77 5.19
C VAL A 575 -6.46 -6.26 4.90
N ILE A 576 -6.16 -6.62 3.65
CA ILE A 576 -5.94 -8.04 3.29
C ILE A 576 -4.72 -8.58 4.02
N LYS A 577 -3.65 -7.80 4.12
CA LYS A 577 -2.51 -8.14 4.98
C LYS A 577 -2.94 -8.38 6.43
N SER A 578 -3.72 -7.48 7.02
CA SER A 578 -4.22 -7.64 8.39
C SER A 578 -5.05 -8.91 8.56
N ILE A 579 -5.93 -9.24 7.61
CA ILE A 579 -6.70 -10.48 7.60
C ILE A 579 -5.77 -11.70 7.56
N HIS A 580 -4.74 -11.70 6.71
CA HIS A 580 -3.77 -12.80 6.65
C HIS A 580 -2.97 -12.94 7.95
N LEU A 581 -2.52 -11.83 8.54
CA LEU A 581 -1.79 -11.81 9.80
C LEU A 581 -2.66 -12.33 10.95
N TYR A 582 -3.93 -11.90 11.02
CA TYR A 582 -4.87 -12.33 12.05
C TYR A 582 -5.16 -13.83 11.96
N ARG A 583 -5.45 -14.34 10.75
CA ARG A 583 -5.63 -15.79 10.52
C ARG A 583 -4.39 -16.61 10.85
N SER A 584 -3.19 -16.09 10.54
CA SER A 584 -1.94 -16.76 10.89
C SER A 584 -1.73 -16.78 12.41
N LYS A 585 -2.08 -15.68 13.09
CA LYS A 585 -2.01 -15.58 14.54
C LYS A 585 -2.95 -16.57 15.21
N GLU A 586 -4.22 -16.65 14.80
CA GLU A 586 -5.20 -17.61 15.33
C GLU A 586 -4.72 -19.06 15.19
N LYS A 587 -4.17 -19.43 14.02
CA LYS A 587 -3.60 -20.78 13.80
C LYS A 587 -2.43 -21.09 14.74
N VAL A 588 -1.59 -20.09 15.02
CA VAL A 588 -0.46 -20.24 15.96
C VAL A 588 -0.96 -20.36 17.40
N GLU A 589 -1.94 -19.54 17.80
CA GLU A 589 -2.54 -19.59 19.14
C GLU A 589 -3.24 -20.93 19.41
N GLU A 590 -3.98 -21.46 18.44
CA GLU A 590 -4.63 -22.77 18.57
C GLU A 590 -3.60 -23.89 18.70
N LYS A 591 -2.58 -23.89 17.83
CA LYS A 591 -1.49 -24.88 17.91
C LYS A 591 -0.71 -24.78 19.23
N LEU A 592 -0.53 -23.57 19.75
CA LEU A 592 0.10 -23.35 21.05
C LEU A 592 -0.77 -23.95 22.17
N ARG A 593 -2.08 -23.72 22.14
CA ARG A 593 -3.03 -24.29 23.11
C ARG A 593 -3.02 -25.81 23.10
N GLU A 594 -3.08 -26.44 21.93
CA GLU A 594 -2.98 -27.89 21.79
C GLU A 594 -1.66 -28.44 22.35
N THR A 595 -0.56 -27.71 22.14
CA THR A 595 0.77 -28.10 22.63
C THR A 595 0.84 -28.01 24.16
N LEU A 596 0.23 -26.98 24.77
CA LEU A 596 0.17 -26.84 26.23
C LEU A 596 -0.62 -27.97 26.89
N ILE A 597 -1.78 -28.34 26.33
CA ILE A 597 -2.59 -29.47 26.85
C ILE A 597 -1.78 -30.78 26.80
N LYS A 598 -1.11 -31.06 25.67
CA LYS A 598 -0.25 -32.26 25.54
C LYS A 598 0.92 -32.26 26.52
N LEU A 599 1.48 -31.08 26.81
CA LEU A 599 2.57 -30.93 27.78
C LEU A 599 2.08 -31.24 29.20
N GLU A 600 0.90 -30.73 29.58
CA GLU A 600 0.26 -31.02 30.87
C GLU A 600 -0.03 -32.52 31.02
N GLU A 601 -0.64 -33.16 30.03
CA GLU A 601 -0.90 -34.61 30.05
C GLU A 601 0.40 -35.43 30.19
N ASN A 602 1.47 -35.03 29.51
CA ASN A 602 2.75 -35.71 29.60
C ASN A 602 3.40 -35.50 30.97
N ASN A 603 3.31 -34.29 31.54
CA ASN A 603 3.80 -34.01 32.89
C ASN A 603 3.02 -34.83 33.93
N GLU A 604 1.70 -34.95 33.80
CA GLU A 604 0.90 -35.84 34.65
C GLU A 604 1.30 -37.31 34.49
N LYS A 605 1.51 -37.79 33.25
CA LYS A 605 2.00 -39.16 33.01
C LYS A 605 3.38 -39.39 33.63
N LEU A 606 4.30 -38.44 33.51
CA LEU A 606 5.63 -38.51 34.11
C LEU A 606 5.56 -38.51 35.64
N SER A 607 4.75 -37.63 36.23
CA SER A 607 4.50 -37.59 37.68
C SER A 607 3.93 -38.93 38.16
N ASN A 608 2.98 -39.51 37.40
CA ASN A 608 2.44 -40.83 37.65
C ASN A 608 3.47 -41.98 37.49
N LEU A 609 4.49 -41.83 36.66
CA LEU A 609 5.53 -42.84 36.48
C LEU A 609 6.63 -42.78 37.55
N SER A 610 6.70 -41.72 38.35
CA SER A 610 7.67 -41.63 39.44
C SER A 610 7.30 -42.56 40.60
N ILE A 611 8.21 -43.47 40.98
CA ILE A 611 8.04 -44.40 42.11
C ILE A 611 8.75 -43.93 43.39
N THR A 612 9.44 -42.80 43.36
CA THR A 612 10.23 -42.26 44.48
C THR A 612 9.68 -40.92 44.98
N ASP A 613 9.84 -40.65 46.27
CA ASP A 613 9.57 -39.36 46.90
C ASP A 613 10.78 -38.43 46.71
N GLU A 614 10.57 -37.24 46.15
CA GLU A 614 11.65 -36.32 45.78
C GLU A 614 12.43 -35.77 46.97
N LEU A 615 11.77 -35.59 48.12
CA LEU A 615 12.40 -35.00 49.31
C LEU A 615 13.33 -35.98 50.02
N THR A 616 12.93 -37.26 50.09
CA THR A 616 13.65 -38.29 50.85
C THR A 616 14.48 -39.22 49.97
N GLY A 617 14.12 -39.36 48.69
CA GLY A 617 14.65 -40.39 47.79
C GLY A 617 14.25 -41.82 48.19
N LEU A 618 13.27 -41.99 49.08
CA LEU A 618 12.64 -43.28 49.35
C LEU A 618 11.58 -43.57 48.30
N TYR A 619 11.00 -44.78 48.31
CA TYR A 619 9.82 -45.01 47.47
C TYR A 619 8.66 -44.13 47.94
N ASN A 620 7.83 -43.66 47.00
CA ASN A 620 6.54 -43.05 47.35
C ASN A 620 5.50 -44.15 47.58
N ARG A 621 4.27 -43.78 47.98
CA ARG A 621 3.17 -44.73 48.18
C ARG A 621 2.98 -45.71 47.01
N ARG A 622 3.15 -45.27 45.76
CA ARG A 622 3.01 -46.12 44.57
C ARG A 622 4.16 -47.11 44.42
N GLY A 623 5.40 -46.63 44.58
CA GLY A 623 6.59 -47.48 44.60
C GLY A 623 6.50 -48.56 45.69
N PHE A 624 6.04 -48.17 46.88
CA PHE A 624 5.79 -49.10 47.99
C PHE A 624 4.80 -50.18 47.61
N MET A 625 3.57 -49.81 47.21
CA MET A 625 2.52 -50.78 46.91
C MET A 625 2.92 -51.74 45.80
N THR A 626 3.65 -51.26 44.80
CA THR A 626 4.11 -52.10 43.68
C THR A 626 5.11 -53.15 44.15
N LEU A 627 6.17 -52.71 44.83
CA LEU A 627 7.25 -53.59 45.27
C LEU A 627 6.82 -54.50 46.42
N ALA A 628 6.06 -53.97 47.38
CA ALA A 628 5.64 -54.72 48.56
C ALA A 628 4.62 -55.79 48.20
N ASN A 629 3.66 -55.52 47.30
CA ASN A 629 2.75 -56.57 46.81
C ASN A 629 3.49 -57.67 46.04
N GLN A 630 4.45 -57.30 45.19
CA GLN A 630 5.27 -58.27 44.47
C GLN A 630 6.04 -59.16 45.46
N GLN A 631 6.67 -58.56 46.47
CA GLN A 631 7.44 -59.28 47.46
C GLN A 631 6.55 -60.13 48.39
N ASN A 632 5.36 -59.65 48.76
CA ASN A 632 4.42 -60.39 49.60
C ASN A 632 3.95 -61.68 48.90
N ARG A 633 3.62 -61.61 47.60
CA ARG A 633 3.27 -62.79 46.81
C ARG A 633 4.39 -63.85 46.81
N LEU A 634 5.65 -63.43 46.70
CA LEU A 634 6.79 -64.33 46.77
C LEU A 634 6.92 -64.97 48.15
N ASN A 635 6.75 -64.21 49.22
CA ASN A 635 6.80 -64.73 50.59
C ASN A 635 5.71 -65.76 50.87
N LEU A 636 4.47 -65.50 50.41
CA LEU A 636 3.34 -66.44 50.52
C LEU A 636 3.64 -67.76 49.79
N GLN A 637 4.20 -67.70 48.57
CA GLN A 637 4.62 -68.91 47.82
C GLN A 637 5.69 -69.70 48.56
N MET A 638 6.60 -69.01 49.26
CA MET A 638 7.67 -69.62 50.04
C MET A 638 7.23 -70.06 51.45
N LYS A 639 5.95 -69.86 51.82
CA LYS A 639 5.40 -70.08 53.18
C LYS A 639 6.22 -69.38 54.26
N LYS A 640 6.50 -68.10 54.06
CA LYS A 640 7.23 -67.26 55.00
C LYS A 640 6.41 -66.04 55.38
N ASN A 641 6.52 -65.64 56.64
CA ASN A 641 5.91 -64.41 57.16
C ASN A 641 6.68 -63.17 56.69
N ALA A 642 5.98 -62.03 56.68
CA ALA A 642 6.55 -60.70 56.48
C ALA A 642 6.09 -59.75 57.58
N LEU A 643 6.66 -58.56 57.63
CA LEU A 643 6.26 -57.52 58.57
C LEU A 643 5.97 -56.22 57.81
N VAL A 644 4.81 -55.63 58.09
CA VAL A 644 4.47 -54.26 57.67
C VAL A 644 4.62 -53.37 58.89
N ILE A 645 5.40 -52.29 58.73
CA ILE A 645 5.66 -51.31 59.77
C ILE A 645 5.19 -49.95 59.28
N PHE A 646 4.38 -49.27 60.07
CA PHE A 646 4.04 -47.86 59.93
C PHE A 646 4.82 -47.02 60.92
N LEU A 647 5.34 -45.90 60.45
CA LEU A 647 6.04 -44.93 61.27
C LEU A 647 5.51 -43.53 61.03
N ASP A 648 5.53 -42.72 62.08
CA ASP A 648 5.11 -41.34 62.02
C ASP A 648 6.03 -40.45 62.87
N ILE A 649 6.36 -39.27 62.35
CA ILE A 649 7.15 -38.27 63.06
C ILE A 649 6.29 -37.56 64.11
N ASP A 650 6.58 -37.83 65.38
CA ASP A 650 5.86 -37.24 66.51
C ASP A 650 6.04 -35.72 66.55
N GLY A 651 4.98 -34.98 66.20
CA GLY A 651 4.94 -33.52 66.37
C GLY A 651 5.55 -32.71 65.22
N LEU A 652 5.66 -33.27 64.00
CA LEU A 652 6.16 -32.55 62.83
C LEU A 652 5.47 -31.19 62.63
N LYS A 653 4.14 -31.12 62.82
CA LYS A 653 3.40 -29.85 62.71
C LYS A 653 3.90 -28.77 63.69
N LEU A 654 4.20 -29.14 64.95
CA LEU A 654 4.74 -28.21 65.94
C LEU A 654 6.14 -27.73 65.56
N ILE A 655 6.93 -28.58 64.90
CA ILE A 655 8.26 -28.22 64.40
C ILE A 655 8.12 -27.24 63.24
N ASN A 656 7.22 -27.49 62.30
CA ASN A 656 6.96 -26.59 61.18
C ASN A 656 6.45 -25.23 61.66
N ASP A 657 5.48 -25.23 62.58
CA ASP A 657 4.86 -24.01 63.12
C ASP A 657 5.86 -23.21 63.97
N GLY A 658 6.79 -23.88 64.67
CA GLY A 658 7.76 -23.25 65.58
C GLY A 658 9.08 -22.84 64.94
N TYR A 659 9.56 -23.57 63.94
CA TYR A 659 10.92 -23.44 63.39
C TYR A 659 10.95 -23.33 61.85
N GLY A 660 9.79 -23.36 61.18
CA GLY A 660 9.66 -23.21 59.74
C GLY A 660 9.70 -24.54 58.97
N HIS A 661 9.21 -24.49 57.72
CA HIS A 661 9.09 -25.66 56.86
C HIS A 661 10.43 -26.27 56.45
N ASP A 662 11.51 -25.48 56.34
CA ASP A 662 12.85 -25.99 56.02
C ASP A 662 13.38 -26.95 57.10
N GLU A 663 13.09 -26.68 58.37
CA GLU A 663 13.44 -27.54 59.50
C GLU A 663 12.55 -28.79 59.55
N GLY A 664 11.30 -28.68 59.11
CA GLY A 664 10.42 -29.81 58.80
C GLY A 664 10.99 -30.73 57.72
N ASP A 665 11.41 -30.16 56.60
CA ASP A 665 12.00 -30.90 55.49
C ASP A 665 13.35 -31.54 55.89
N TRP A 666 14.10 -30.87 56.76
CA TRP A 666 15.30 -31.45 57.37
C TRP A 666 14.95 -32.67 58.22
N ILE A 667 13.96 -32.60 59.12
CA ILE A 667 13.63 -33.73 60.00
C ILE A 667 13.03 -34.92 59.23
N ILE A 668 12.30 -34.65 58.15
CA ILE A 668 11.80 -35.67 57.22
C ILE A 668 12.96 -36.39 56.53
N ARG A 669 13.97 -35.65 56.02
CA ARG A 669 15.17 -36.24 55.40
C ARG A 669 15.98 -37.08 56.38
N MET A 670 16.15 -36.60 57.61
CA MET A 670 16.84 -37.35 58.66
C MET A 670 16.09 -38.63 59.05
N THR A 671 14.75 -38.57 59.08
CA THR A 671 13.93 -39.77 59.31
C THR A 671 14.17 -40.81 58.20
N ALA A 672 14.22 -40.39 56.94
CA ALA A 672 14.54 -41.30 55.84
C ALA A 672 15.95 -41.93 55.96
N GLU A 673 16.92 -41.16 56.46
CA GLU A 673 18.27 -41.67 56.73
C GLU A 673 18.29 -42.70 57.87
N VAL A 674 17.56 -42.44 58.97
CA VAL A 674 17.37 -43.42 60.07
C VAL A 674 16.81 -44.72 59.54
N LEU A 675 15.78 -44.64 58.69
CA LEU A 675 15.15 -45.82 58.11
C LEU A 675 16.13 -46.59 57.23
N ARG A 676 16.89 -45.91 56.36
CA ARG A 676 17.93 -46.55 55.52
C ARG A 676 19.03 -47.24 56.33
N LYS A 677 19.43 -46.67 57.48
CA LYS A 677 20.45 -47.27 58.37
C LYS A 677 19.89 -48.45 59.17
N THR A 678 18.60 -48.40 59.51
CA THR A 678 17.93 -49.44 60.32
C THR A 678 17.61 -50.69 59.50
N PHE A 679 17.03 -50.49 58.32
CA PHE A 679 16.49 -51.56 57.49
C PHE A 679 17.50 -52.01 56.43
N ARG A 680 17.37 -53.25 55.99
CA ARG A 680 18.28 -53.90 55.03
C ARG A 680 17.95 -53.45 53.61
N THR A 681 18.87 -53.69 52.68
CA THR A 681 18.67 -53.38 51.25
C THR A 681 17.48 -54.12 50.62
N MET A 682 17.06 -55.26 51.18
CA MET A 682 15.88 -56.01 50.71
C MET A 682 14.55 -55.51 51.31
N ASP A 683 14.61 -54.61 52.29
CA ASP A 683 13.41 -54.03 52.89
C ASP A 683 12.93 -52.85 52.04
N ILE A 684 11.61 -52.76 51.82
CA ILE A 684 11.03 -51.72 50.97
C ILE A 684 10.60 -50.58 51.87
N ILE A 685 11.32 -49.46 51.80
CA ILE A 685 11.11 -48.28 52.63
C ILE A 685 10.45 -47.20 51.79
N ALA A 686 9.37 -46.62 52.31
CA ALA A 686 8.63 -45.59 51.62
C ALA A 686 8.14 -44.47 52.52
N ARG A 687 7.95 -43.29 51.93
CA ARG A 687 7.19 -42.19 52.50
C ARG A 687 5.83 -42.15 51.83
N LEU A 688 4.75 -42.19 52.61
CA LEU A 688 3.40 -42.12 52.07
C LEU A 688 2.93 -40.69 51.85
N GLY A 689 3.43 -39.76 52.65
CA GLY A 689 3.18 -38.32 52.57
C GLY A 689 3.36 -37.67 53.95
N GLY A 690 3.60 -36.36 54.01
CA GLY A 690 3.72 -35.64 55.30
C GLY A 690 4.80 -36.23 56.22
N ASP A 691 4.37 -36.63 57.43
CA ASP A 691 5.13 -37.31 58.49
C ASP A 691 5.08 -38.84 58.43
N GLU A 692 4.35 -39.43 57.49
CA GLU A 692 4.05 -40.87 57.45
C GLU A 692 5.03 -41.66 56.57
N PHE A 693 5.61 -42.71 57.16
CA PHE A 693 6.50 -43.65 56.53
C PHE A 693 6.01 -45.07 56.71
N THR A 694 6.40 -45.95 55.80
CA THR A 694 6.10 -47.37 55.92
C THR A 694 7.28 -48.22 55.44
N VAL A 695 7.40 -49.41 56.01
CA VAL A 695 8.41 -50.38 55.67
C VAL A 695 7.76 -51.75 55.52
N PHE A 696 8.09 -52.45 54.43
CA PHE A 696 7.77 -53.86 54.24
C PHE A 696 9.05 -54.66 54.35
N THR A 697 9.16 -55.52 55.36
CA THR A 697 10.33 -56.39 55.56
C THR A 697 9.96 -57.84 55.24
N PRO A 698 10.48 -58.42 54.15
CA PRO A 698 10.19 -59.81 53.80
C PRO A 698 10.94 -60.80 54.70
N ASN A 699 10.39 -62.01 54.83
CA ASN A 699 11.00 -63.11 55.60
C ASN A 699 11.30 -62.74 57.06
N ALA A 700 10.34 -62.08 57.71
CA ALA A 700 10.45 -61.54 59.05
C ALA A 700 9.11 -61.76 59.78
N GLY A 701 9.15 -62.37 60.97
CA GLY A 701 8.00 -62.45 61.87
C GLY A 701 7.98 -61.31 62.89
N ILE A 702 6.98 -61.27 63.75
CA ILE A 702 6.85 -60.20 64.76
C ILE A 702 8.01 -60.18 65.77
N GLU A 703 8.72 -61.30 65.95
CA GLU A 703 9.82 -61.46 66.89
C GLU A 703 11.04 -60.58 66.57
N VAL A 704 11.20 -60.13 65.32
CA VAL A 704 12.30 -59.23 64.94
C VAL A 704 11.98 -57.76 65.17
N LEU A 705 10.71 -57.41 65.44
CA LEU A 705 10.28 -56.03 65.66
C LEU A 705 11.05 -55.33 66.81
N PRO A 706 11.28 -55.94 67.99
CA PRO A 706 12.06 -55.30 69.05
C PRO A 706 13.50 -54.98 68.65
N VAL A 707 14.09 -55.77 67.74
CA VAL A 707 15.45 -55.54 67.22
C VAL A 707 15.46 -54.35 66.26
N PHE A 708 14.43 -54.18 65.42
CA PHE A 708 14.27 -52.99 64.59
C PHE A 708 14.03 -51.74 65.45
N GLN A 709 13.12 -51.82 66.43
CA GLN A 709 12.84 -50.71 67.35
C GLN A 709 14.10 -50.24 68.08
N LYS A 710 14.88 -51.15 68.66
CA LYS A 710 16.12 -50.80 69.36
C LYS A 710 17.17 -50.16 68.45
N ARG A 711 17.28 -50.62 67.19
CA ARG A 711 18.18 -50.01 66.20
C ARG A 711 17.71 -48.61 65.78
N MET A 712 16.41 -48.44 65.54
CA MET A 712 15.85 -47.12 65.25
C MET A 712 16.06 -46.14 66.40
N GLU A 713 15.80 -46.58 67.63
CA GLU A 713 16.04 -45.76 68.83
C GLU A 713 17.50 -45.33 68.96
N MET A 714 18.45 -46.23 68.68
CA MET A 714 19.88 -45.90 68.66
C MET A 714 20.20 -44.81 67.63
N HIS A 715 19.75 -44.96 66.39
CA HIS A 715 20.01 -43.98 65.33
C HIS A 715 19.27 -42.65 65.54
N VAL A 716 18.05 -42.68 66.08
CA VAL A 716 17.33 -41.47 66.48
C VAL A 716 18.07 -40.74 67.61
N LEU A 717 18.61 -41.47 68.59
CA LEU A 717 19.43 -40.89 69.65
C LEU A 717 20.73 -40.29 69.11
N GLU A 718 21.37 -40.93 68.14
CA GLU A 718 22.56 -40.42 67.45
C GLU A 718 22.24 -39.09 66.76
N ILE A 719 21.22 -39.04 65.90
CA ILE A 719 20.83 -37.81 65.18
C ILE A 719 20.47 -36.68 66.16
N ASN A 720 19.72 -37.00 67.22
CA ASN A 720 19.33 -36.01 68.23
C ASN A 720 20.53 -35.45 69.01
N LYS A 721 21.62 -36.22 69.16
CA LYS A 721 22.85 -35.77 69.82
C LYS A 721 23.78 -35.04 68.86
N GLU A 722 23.92 -35.54 67.65
CA GLU A 722 24.88 -35.08 66.64
C GLU A 722 24.56 -33.65 66.17
N TYR A 723 23.28 -33.35 65.92
CA TYR A 723 22.89 -32.09 65.29
C TYR A 723 22.36 -31.02 66.26
N GLY A 724 22.11 -31.37 67.53
CA GLY A 724 21.80 -30.41 68.60
C GLY A 724 20.62 -29.46 68.32
N LYS A 725 19.65 -29.88 67.51
CA LYS A 725 18.47 -29.07 67.14
C LYS A 725 17.61 -28.73 68.37
N PRO A 726 16.86 -27.61 68.34
CA PRO A 726 16.01 -27.19 69.47
C PRO A 726 14.79 -28.11 69.72
N PHE A 727 14.56 -29.07 68.82
CA PHE A 727 13.56 -30.13 68.91
C PHE A 727 14.22 -31.50 68.74
N LYS A 728 13.54 -32.56 69.20
CA LYS A 728 14.03 -33.94 69.08
C LYS A 728 13.20 -34.72 68.07
N LEU A 729 13.88 -35.43 67.17
CA LEU A 729 13.26 -36.49 66.36
C LEU A 729 12.72 -37.58 67.29
N SER A 730 11.45 -37.89 67.14
CA SER A 730 10.76 -38.94 67.87
C SER A 730 9.77 -39.61 66.92
N LEU A 731 9.76 -40.94 66.90
CA LEU A 731 8.97 -41.72 65.95
C LEU A 731 7.99 -42.60 66.70
N SER A 732 6.72 -42.59 66.30
CA SER A 732 5.73 -43.59 66.70
C SER A 732 5.71 -44.73 65.69
N ILE A 733 5.53 -45.96 66.17
CA ILE A 733 5.66 -47.18 65.36
C ILE A 733 4.45 -48.07 65.61
N GLY A 734 3.78 -48.48 64.55
CA GLY A 734 2.82 -49.58 64.52
C GLY A 734 3.32 -50.68 63.59
N ALA A 735 3.17 -51.94 63.96
CA ALA A 735 3.64 -53.03 63.11
C ALA A 735 2.74 -54.26 63.24
N VAL A 736 2.54 -54.96 62.12
CA VAL A 736 1.72 -56.17 62.05
C VAL A 736 2.44 -57.21 61.21
N GLU A 737 2.44 -58.44 61.73
CA GLU A 737 2.94 -59.61 61.01
C GLU A 737 1.95 -60.02 59.92
N CYS A 738 2.47 -60.15 58.71
CA CYS A 738 1.78 -60.72 57.57
C CYS A 738 2.00 -62.24 57.60
N SER A 739 1.06 -62.98 58.19
CA SER A 739 1.13 -64.44 58.30
C SER A 739 0.87 -65.11 56.96
N PHE A 740 1.66 -66.14 56.60
CA PHE A 740 1.37 -66.94 55.40
C PHE A 740 0.12 -67.83 55.53
N GLU A 741 -0.41 -67.97 56.75
CA GLU A 741 -1.59 -68.79 57.05
C GLU A 741 -2.92 -68.01 56.94
N GLU A 742 -2.85 -66.68 56.84
CA GLU A 742 -4.01 -65.80 56.75
C GLU A 742 -4.24 -65.33 55.30
N ASP A 743 -5.51 -65.22 54.89
CA ASP A 743 -5.92 -64.76 53.56
C ASP A 743 -6.26 -63.26 53.59
N TYR A 744 -5.26 -62.42 53.88
CA TYR A 744 -5.37 -60.96 53.82
C TYR A 744 -4.50 -60.40 52.70
N ASP A 745 -4.99 -59.35 52.03
CA ASP A 745 -4.16 -58.57 51.12
C ASP A 745 -3.25 -57.59 51.88
N LEU A 746 -2.29 -57.00 51.17
CA LEU A 746 -1.35 -56.05 51.77
C LEU A 746 -2.07 -54.81 52.34
N ASP A 747 -3.16 -54.36 51.71
CA ASP A 747 -3.93 -53.20 52.15
C ASP A 747 -4.58 -53.45 53.52
N ASP A 748 -5.06 -54.67 53.77
CA ASP A 748 -5.61 -55.07 55.06
C ASP A 748 -4.55 -55.14 56.16
N TYR A 749 -3.35 -55.65 55.86
CA TYR A 749 -2.23 -55.58 56.80
C TYR A 749 -1.79 -54.15 57.08
N MET A 750 -1.82 -53.28 56.07
CA MET A 750 -1.51 -51.88 56.23
C MET A 750 -2.51 -51.17 57.16
N LYS A 751 -3.83 -51.41 56.99
CA LYS A 751 -4.85 -50.87 57.89
C LYS A 751 -4.62 -51.30 59.34
N LYS A 752 -4.33 -52.58 59.58
CA LYS A 752 -4.04 -53.09 60.93
C LYS A 752 -2.78 -52.46 61.53
N ALA A 753 -1.73 -52.27 60.72
CA ALA A 753 -0.50 -51.64 61.20
C ALA A 753 -0.68 -50.14 61.50
N ASP A 754 -1.56 -49.44 60.78
CA ASP A 754 -1.98 -48.07 61.12
C ASP A 754 -2.80 -48.02 62.43
N GLU A 755 -3.68 -49.00 62.66
CA GLU A 755 -4.39 -49.11 63.94
C GLU A 755 -3.43 -49.30 65.14
N GLU A 756 -2.39 -50.12 64.96
CA GLU A 756 -1.32 -50.27 65.97
C GLU A 756 -0.52 -48.99 66.18
N LEU A 757 -0.23 -48.25 65.09
CA LEU A 757 0.42 -46.95 65.18
C LEU A 757 -0.43 -45.95 65.98
N TYR A 758 -1.75 -45.95 65.74
CA TYR A 758 -2.68 -45.09 66.45
C TYR A 758 -2.74 -45.43 67.95
N LYS A 759 -2.72 -46.72 68.31
CA LYS A 759 -2.63 -47.18 69.71
C LYS A 759 -1.34 -46.69 70.36
N GLU A 760 -0.22 -46.77 69.67
CA GLU A 760 1.09 -46.30 70.17
C GLU A 760 1.12 -44.79 70.37
N LYS A 761 0.60 -44.00 69.41
CA LYS A 761 0.45 -42.55 69.54
C LYS A 761 -0.40 -42.16 70.75
N ARG A 762 -1.51 -42.86 70.98
CA ARG A 762 -2.37 -42.66 72.16
C ARG A 762 -1.62 -42.95 73.46
N ARG A 763 -0.92 -44.08 73.54
CA ARG A 763 -0.12 -44.49 74.71
C ARG A 763 0.94 -43.43 75.06
N LYS A 764 1.70 -42.95 74.07
CA LYS A 764 2.68 -41.87 74.27
C LYS A 764 2.07 -40.56 74.73
N LYS A 765 0.90 -40.19 74.20
CA LYS A 765 0.17 -38.98 74.60
C LYS A 765 -0.31 -39.06 76.05
N GLU A 766 -0.75 -40.23 76.51
CA GLU A 766 -1.13 -40.48 77.91
C GLU A 766 0.08 -40.47 78.85
N LEU A 767 1.22 -41.04 78.44
CA LEU A 767 2.47 -41.00 79.21
C LEU A 767 3.01 -39.57 79.36
N ARG A 768 2.93 -38.74 78.30
CA ARG A 768 3.28 -37.31 78.36
C ARG A 768 2.36 -36.51 79.30
N LYS A 769 1.07 -36.87 79.38
CA LYS A 769 0.12 -36.25 80.33
C LYS A 769 0.38 -36.65 81.79
N LYS A 770 0.81 -37.89 82.05
CA LYS A 770 1.16 -38.37 83.41
C LYS A 770 2.51 -37.80 83.89
N GLY A 771 3.51 -37.68 83.02
CA GLY A 771 4.82 -37.11 83.38
C GLY A 771 4.79 -35.61 83.76
N ASN A 772 3.82 -34.84 83.24
CA ASN A 772 3.62 -33.44 83.62
C ASN A 772 2.87 -33.26 84.96
N HIS A 773 2.40 -34.33 85.60
CA HIS A 773 1.76 -34.27 86.93
C HIS A 773 2.68 -34.71 88.10
N GLU A 774 3.88 -35.24 87.84
CA GLU A 774 4.88 -35.58 88.87
C GLU A 774 6.08 -34.64 88.93
N THR A 775 6.04 -33.53 88.19
CA THR A 775 6.95 -32.39 88.37
C THR A 775 6.16 -31.09 88.26
N LEU A 776 5.58 -30.66 89.37
CA LEU A 776 5.11 -29.30 89.62
C LEU A 776 5.49 -28.93 91.04
#